data_AF-A0A9D5BUN2-F1
#
_entry.id   AF-A0A9D5BUN2-F1
#
_cell.length_a   1.000
_cell.length_b   1.000
_cell.length_c   1.000
_cell.angle_alpha   90.00
_cell.angle_beta   90.00
_cell.angle_gamma   90.00
#
_symmetry.space_group_name_H-M   'P 1'
#
loop_
_entity.id
_entity.type
_entity.pdbx_description
1 polymer ?
#
loop_
_entity_poly.entity_id
_entity_poly.type
_entity_poly.pdbx_seq_one_letter_code
_entity_poly.pdbx_strand_id
1 'polypeptide(L)'
;MPCKENNIRISLKMATAAMKRSVKQLHFGGSDEKAAAAAEIKRFAGSDLRTRRSLAELGVIPPLVSMLLDSSAESIGRRIAIEALLELANGTFTNKALVVESGLVAKLPLILNTLDSSTQEELATLLLSISSLAKTQFSIPPHEILPFLINILNDHDAGDEIKVKCLATLYNLSTKIETTKLIVSSGLVHGLLSFSPNRRTSTEALATLANLVLSSVGKKAIEEDSMVPEVFIEILAWEGMPQSQELVAYILMVIAHQSMKLRKKMIALGIVPLLLEVALLGSPLAQKRSLKMLQWFKDERQAKLGAHSGPQSEIFGISNVLPLKEERREEMISVQYPTFKYVFNKSLVSILTCAMDCTHFQQALVRTKFRILSLKNASQSYISAQAFPRLHIRGKLQLMKIGLANKGRTPWNKGRKHSEETRERIKKKTIEALRDPKIRKKMSEYPHSHSEQSKARISLGLKKIWEKRLQFRKSQEKCYFSWAESIAEAAKEGGYDQEQLDWDSYEKMKVDIEHQLLQQRADKARAKEIAKLRAERAAMIRWKNSPSRKEEKAKSIQVKALAHDKPVQKKKKAVVSKALKLKATLTKGPAQAQNLRDSLAEAQSSIVVKIGLRKGSRSFNEARAAGFTEENGTLGDIWETIAGSDLVLLLISDAAQAENYEKVFSHMKPNSILGLSHGFLLGHLQSLGLDFPKHISVIAVCPKGMGPSVRRLYVQGKEINGAGINSAFGAHQDVDGRATDVALGWSVALGSPFTFATTLEQEYKSDIFGERGILLGAVHGMVEALFRRYTENGMTEELAYKNTGMLSVYESLSEDGKKEFNAAYSAAYYPCMDILYECYEDVASGSEIRSVVLAGRRFYEKEGLPAFPMGKIDQTRMWKVGERVRAHRPADDLGPLHPFTAGVYVALMMAQIEILRKKGHSFSEIINESVIEAVDS
;
A
#
# COMPACT_ATOMS: atom_id res chain seq x y z
N MET A 1 8.16 20.16 -53.64
CA MET A 1 8.47 19.01 -52.77
C MET A 1 8.16 17.58 -53.33
N PRO A 2 7.92 17.32 -54.64
CA PRO A 2 7.61 15.94 -55.09
C PRO A 2 8.84 15.02 -55.28
N CYS A 3 10.08 15.56 -55.38
CA CYS A 3 11.28 14.73 -55.59
C CYS A 3 11.73 13.92 -54.36
N LYS A 4 11.38 14.33 -53.13
CA LYS A 4 11.75 13.59 -51.91
C LYS A 4 10.85 12.36 -51.70
N GLU A 5 9.55 12.48 -51.96
CA GLU A 5 8.61 11.36 -51.82
C GLU A 5 8.85 10.24 -52.85
N ASN A 6 9.22 10.61 -54.09
CA ASN A 6 9.51 9.61 -55.13
C ASN A 6 10.80 8.81 -54.83
N ASN A 7 11.84 9.47 -54.31
CA ASN A 7 13.07 8.80 -53.87
C ASN A 7 12.83 7.88 -52.66
N ILE A 8 11.95 8.26 -51.73
CA ILE A 8 11.55 7.41 -50.60
C ILE A 8 10.77 6.18 -51.10
N ARG A 9 9.87 6.34 -52.09
CA ARG A 9 9.09 5.24 -52.68
C ARG A 9 9.96 4.25 -53.46
N ILE A 10 10.95 4.73 -54.20
CA ILE A 10 11.91 3.90 -54.94
C ILE A 10 12.81 3.15 -53.94
N SER A 11 13.30 3.83 -52.90
CA SER A 11 14.10 3.22 -51.83
C SER A 11 13.33 2.12 -51.07
N LEU A 12 12.04 2.34 -50.75
CA LEU A 12 11.17 1.32 -50.13
C LEU A 12 10.95 0.09 -51.03
N LYS A 13 10.73 0.30 -52.34
CA LYS A 13 10.56 -0.81 -53.31
C LYS A 13 11.84 -1.62 -53.48
N MET A 14 13.01 -0.96 -53.53
CA MET A 14 14.30 -1.65 -53.62
C MET A 14 14.63 -2.42 -52.34
N ALA A 15 14.31 -1.87 -51.15
CA ALA A 15 14.47 -2.56 -49.88
C ALA A 15 13.62 -3.84 -49.78
N THR A 16 12.38 -3.79 -50.29
CA THR A 16 11.47 -4.96 -50.33
C THR A 16 11.96 -6.05 -51.29
N ALA A 17 12.51 -5.66 -52.45
CA ALA A 17 13.08 -6.60 -53.42
C ALA A 17 14.38 -7.24 -52.92
N ALA A 18 15.24 -6.48 -52.25
CA ALA A 18 16.44 -7.01 -51.60
C ALA A 18 16.07 -8.03 -50.52
N MET A 19 15.13 -7.69 -49.63
CA MET A 19 14.65 -8.59 -48.58
C MET A 19 14.15 -9.94 -49.15
N LYS A 20 13.32 -9.92 -50.21
CA LYS A 20 12.83 -11.16 -50.84
C LYS A 20 13.95 -12.00 -51.47
N ARG A 21 15.00 -11.37 -52.00
CA ARG A 21 16.18 -12.08 -52.53
C ARG A 21 16.95 -12.79 -51.42
N SER A 22 17.21 -12.10 -50.30
CA SER A 22 17.89 -12.68 -49.14
C SER A 22 17.10 -13.87 -48.57
N VAL A 23 15.77 -13.77 -48.47
CA VAL A 23 14.92 -14.91 -48.06
C VAL A 23 15.09 -16.10 -49.02
N LYS A 24 15.05 -15.88 -50.34
CA LYS A 24 15.22 -16.95 -51.32
C LYS A 24 16.61 -17.61 -51.22
N GLN A 25 17.66 -16.81 -51.07
CA GLN A 25 19.03 -17.32 -50.90
C GLN A 25 19.20 -18.09 -49.59
N LEU A 26 18.53 -17.67 -48.51
CA LEU A 26 18.55 -18.41 -47.25
C LEU A 26 17.89 -19.81 -47.38
N HIS A 27 16.79 -19.91 -48.13
CA HIS A 27 16.09 -21.20 -48.31
C HIS A 27 16.80 -22.14 -49.29
N PHE A 28 17.37 -21.62 -50.38
CA PHE A 28 17.79 -22.43 -51.52
C PHE A 28 19.26 -22.28 -51.93
N GLY A 29 20.03 -21.37 -51.30
CA GLY A 29 21.43 -21.12 -51.64
C GLY A 29 22.41 -22.13 -51.07
N GLY A 30 23.66 -22.07 -51.53
CA GLY A 30 24.80 -22.79 -50.94
C GLY A 30 25.18 -22.29 -49.53
N SER A 31 26.15 -22.92 -48.86
CA SER A 31 26.56 -22.54 -47.49
C SER A 31 26.97 -21.06 -47.39
N ASP A 32 27.80 -20.57 -48.32
CA ASP A 32 28.26 -19.18 -48.37
C ASP A 32 27.12 -18.20 -48.68
N GLU A 33 26.22 -18.57 -49.61
CA GLU A 33 25.07 -17.75 -49.97
C GLU A 33 24.07 -17.64 -48.81
N LYS A 34 23.89 -18.72 -48.03
CA LYS A 34 23.06 -18.74 -46.82
C LYS A 34 23.67 -17.88 -45.72
N ALA A 35 25.00 -17.93 -45.53
CA ALA A 35 25.68 -17.06 -44.56
C ALA A 35 25.54 -15.57 -44.93
N ALA A 36 25.73 -15.22 -46.21
CA ALA A 36 25.52 -13.86 -46.71
C ALA A 36 24.05 -13.42 -46.56
N ALA A 37 23.10 -14.29 -46.89
CA ALA A 37 21.68 -14.04 -46.71
C ALA A 37 21.28 -13.83 -45.24
N ALA A 38 21.84 -14.64 -44.32
CA ALA A 38 21.62 -14.50 -42.89
C ALA A 38 22.15 -13.15 -42.36
N ALA A 39 23.29 -12.67 -42.86
CA ALA A 39 23.83 -11.36 -42.52
C ALA A 39 22.93 -10.21 -43.01
N GLU A 40 22.37 -10.31 -44.21
CA GLU A 40 21.39 -9.34 -44.71
C GLU A 40 20.09 -9.37 -43.90
N ILE A 41 19.60 -10.56 -43.54
CA ILE A 41 18.40 -10.73 -42.70
C ILE A 41 18.62 -10.14 -41.32
N LYS A 42 19.78 -10.33 -40.68
CA LYS A 42 20.16 -9.65 -39.44
C LYS A 42 20.08 -8.13 -39.60
N ARG A 43 20.65 -7.58 -40.68
CA ARG A 43 20.64 -6.13 -40.95
C ARG A 43 19.22 -5.59 -41.14
N PHE A 44 18.35 -6.32 -41.84
CA PHE A 44 16.94 -5.94 -41.98
C PHE A 44 16.16 -6.08 -40.66
N ALA A 45 16.40 -7.15 -39.90
CA ALA A 45 15.79 -7.32 -38.59
C ALA A 45 16.20 -6.21 -37.61
N GLY A 46 17.41 -5.65 -37.73
CA GLY A 46 17.88 -4.53 -36.92
C GLY A 46 17.18 -3.18 -37.19
N SER A 47 16.38 -3.03 -38.26
CA SER A 47 15.80 -1.72 -38.61
C SER A 47 14.58 -1.34 -37.76
N ASP A 48 13.55 -2.19 -37.76
CA ASP A 48 12.26 -1.88 -37.13
C ASP A 48 11.41 -3.13 -36.87
N LEU A 49 10.43 -3.00 -35.96
CA LEU A 49 9.55 -4.09 -35.54
C LEU A 49 8.65 -4.65 -36.65
N ARG A 50 8.26 -3.86 -37.67
CA ARG A 50 7.40 -4.34 -38.76
C ARG A 50 8.18 -5.25 -39.70
N THR A 51 9.43 -4.88 -39.97
CA THR A 51 10.36 -5.70 -40.77
C THR A 51 10.64 -7.04 -40.10
N ARG A 52 10.85 -7.07 -38.77
CA ARG A 52 11.01 -8.33 -38.00
C ARG A 52 9.83 -9.29 -38.14
N ARG A 53 8.60 -8.78 -38.09
CA ARG A 53 7.38 -9.60 -38.28
C ARG A 53 7.28 -10.12 -39.71
N SER A 54 7.49 -9.23 -40.69
CA SER A 54 7.43 -9.57 -42.11
C SER A 54 8.45 -10.66 -42.47
N LEU A 55 9.67 -10.57 -41.95
CA LEU A 55 10.70 -11.60 -42.14
C LEU A 55 10.30 -12.95 -41.53
N ALA A 56 9.74 -12.95 -40.32
CA ALA A 56 9.26 -14.18 -39.68
C ALA A 56 8.09 -14.82 -40.45
N GLU A 57 7.14 -14.02 -40.95
CA GLU A 57 6.04 -14.48 -41.83
C GLU A 57 6.55 -15.07 -43.15
N LEU A 58 7.69 -14.58 -43.65
CA LEU A 58 8.37 -15.13 -44.82
C LEU A 58 9.15 -16.43 -44.53
N GLY A 59 9.09 -16.95 -43.30
CA GLY A 59 9.60 -18.29 -42.98
C GLY A 59 11.12 -18.38 -42.80
N VAL A 60 11.81 -17.27 -42.48
CA VAL A 60 13.28 -17.26 -42.34
C VAL A 60 13.80 -17.98 -41.09
N ILE A 61 12.96 -18.18 -40.06
CA ILE A 61 13.38 -18.73 -38.77
C ILE A 61 13.82 -20.22 -38.86
N PRO A 62 13.04 -21.15 -39.45
CA PRO A 62 13.47 -22.54 -39.56
C PRO A 62 14.77 -22.78 -40.35
N PRO A 63 15.02 -22.11 -41.50
CA PRO A 63 16.31 -22.20 -42.19
C PRO A 63 17.49 -21.71 -41.36
N LEU A 64 17.33 -20.59 -40.63
CA LEU A 64 18.38 -20.08 -39.73
C LEU A 64 18.70 -21.08 -38.61
N VAL A 65 17.70 -21.76 -38.05
CA VAL A 65 17.92 -22.83 -37.07
C VAL A 65 18.56 -24.07 -37.72
N SER A 66 18.24 -24.38 -38.98
CA SER A 66 18.87 -25.48 -39.71
C SER A 66 20.36 -25.23 -39.96
N MET A 67 20.77 -23.98 -40.19
CA MET A 67 22.18 -23.61 -40.37
C MET A 67 23.05 -23.94 -39.16
N LEU A 68 22.48 -24.05 -37.96
CA LEU A 68 23.20 -24.40 -36.74
C LEU A 68 23.68 -25.86 -36.75
N LEU A 69 22.98 -26.75 -37.45
CA LEU A 69 23.29 -28.19 -37.54
C LEU A 69 24.09 -28.56 -38.79
N ASP A 70 24.30 -27.63 -39.71
CA ASP A 70 24.99 -27.91 -40.96
C ASP A 70 26.49 -28.12 -40.69
N SER A 71 26.99 -29.33 -40.93
CA SER A 71 28.41 -29.68 -40.75
C SER A 71 29.33 -28.91 -41.72
N SER A 72 28.79 -28.41 -42.83
CA SER A 72 29.51 -27.59 -43.82
C SER A 72 29.51 -26.09 -43.50
N ALA A 73 28.77 -25.64 -42.49
CA ALA A 73 28.78 -24.25 -42.06
C ALA A 73 30.06 -23.91 -41.30
N GLU A 74 30.73 -22.83 -41.71
CA GLU A 74 31.84 -22.24 -40.95
C GLU A 74 31.34 -21.70 -39.60
N SER A 75 32.24 -21.59 -38.60
CA SER A 75 31.93 -21.02 -37.27
C SER A 75 31.25 -19.63 -37.40
N ILE A 76 31.72 -18.84 -38.35
CA ILE A 76 31.19 -17.50 -38.65
C ILE A 76 29.74 -17.58 -39.15
N GLY A 77 29.42 -18.53 -40.03
CA GLY A 77 28.07 -18.73 -40.54
C GLY A 77 27.07 -19.12 -39.45
N ARG A 78 27.47 -20.00 -38.51
CA ARG A 78 26.66 -20.35 -37.34
C ARG A 78 26.40 -19.14 -36.45
N ARG A 79 27.44 -18.35 -36.17
CA ARG A 79 27.32 -17.14 -35.36
C ARG A 79 26.35 -16.13 -35.98
N ILE A 80 26.49 -15.84 -37.27
CA ILE A 80 25.60 -14.91 -37.99
C ILE A 80 24.15 -15.40 -37.95
N ALA A 81 23.91 -16.70 -38.06
CA ALA A 81 22.56 -17.25 -37.95
C ALA A 81 21.94 -17.01 -36.56
N ILE A 82 22.71 -17.20 -35.47
CA ILE A 82 22.25 -16.92 -34.11
C ILE A 82 21.99 -15.42 -33.90
N GLU A 83 22.87 -14.56 -34.39
CA GLU A 83 22.68 -13.10 -34.31
C GLU A 83 21.42 -12.65 -35.08
N ALA A 84 21.17 -13.24 -36.26
CA ALA A 84 19.94 -12.98 -37.02
C ALA A 84 18.69 -13.45 -36.24
N LEU A 85 18.73 -14.64 -35.62
CA LEU A 85 17.65 -15.14 -34.77
C LEU A 85 17.41 -14.24 -33.54
N LEU A 86 18.48 -13.72 -32.93
CA LEU A 86 18.40 -12.79 -31.80
C LEU A 86 17.71 -11.48 -32.21
N GLU A 87 18.11 -10.88 -33.34
CA GLU A 87 17.46 -9.67 -33.86
C GLU A 87 15.98 -9.90 -34.20
N LEU A 88 15.64 -11.05 -34.78
CA LEU A 88 14.26 -11.42 -35.05
C LEU A 88 13.44 -11.62 -33.76
N ALA A 89 14.04 -12.22 -32.73
CA ALA A 89 13.41 -12.45 -31.43
C ALA A 89 13.23 -11.16 -30.61
N ASN A 90 14.07 -10.14 -30.82
CA ASN A 90 14.03 -8.91 -30.03
C ASN A 90 12.72 -8.12 -30.24
N GLY A 91 12.03 -7.84 -29.13
CA GLY A 91 10.84 -6.98 -29.11
C GLY A 91 9.55 -7.57 -29.69
N THR A 92 9.51 -8.87 -30.02
CA THR A 92 8.29 -9.52 -30.54
C THR A 92 8.03 -10.87 -29.85
N PHE A 93 6.86 -11.03 -29.23
CA PHE A 93 6.46 -12.28 -28.60
C PHE A 93 6.33 -13.41 -29.63
N THR A 94 5.66 -13.14 -30.76
CA THR A 94 5.40 -14.11 -31.82
C THR A 94 6.69 -14.70 -32.40
N ASN A 95 7.71 -13.88 -32.69
CA ASN A 95 8.95 -14.42 -33.25
C ASN A 95 9.71 -15.25 -32.23
N LYS A 96 9.70 -14.88 -30.94
CA LYS A 96 10.30 -15.72 -29.89
C LYS A 96 9.64 -17.10 -29.82
N ALA A 97 8.31 -17.16 -29.92
CA ALA A 97 7.57 -18.42 -29.96
C ALA A 97 7.96 -19.25 -31.19
N LEU A 98 8.00 -18.63 -32.38
CA LEU A 98 8.43 -19.28 -33.62
C LEU A 98 9.87 -19.81 -33.56
N VAL A 99 10.79 -19.09 -32.89
CA VAL A 99 12.17 -19.57 -32.68
C VAL A 99 12.16 -20.84 -31.83
N VAL A 100 11.35 -20.92 -30.78
CA VAL A 100 11.24 -22.16 -29.97
C VAL A 100 10.57 -23.28 -30.76
N GLU A 101 9.45 -22.99 -31.44
CA GLU A 101 8.68 -23.96 -32.25
C GLU A 101 9.47 -24.51 -33.44
N SER A 102 10.42 -23.76 -33.98
CA SER A 102 11.33 -24.24 -35.04
C SER A 102 12.30 -25.35 -34.58
N GLY A 103 12.25 -25.72 -33.30
CA GLY A 103 13.02 -26.81 -32.72
C GLY A 103 14.42 -26.42 -32.27
N LEU A 104 14.71 -25.12 -32.11
CA LEU A 104 16.01 -24.65 -31.62
C LEU A 104 16.39 -25.33 -30.29
N VAL A 105 15.45 -25.36 -29.36
CA VAL A 105 15.68 -25.88 -27.99
C VAL A 105 15.99 -27.38 -28.01
N ALA A 106 15.25 -28.16 -28.79
CA ALA A 106 15.46 -29.60 -28.96
C ALA A 106 16.81 -29.94 -29.62
N LYS A 107 17.37 -28.99 -30.38
CA LYS A 107 18.66 -29.13 -31.08
C LYS A 107 19.86 -28.68 -30.24
N LEU A 108 19.65 -28.01 -29.10
CA LEU A 108 20.74 -27.52 -28.23
C LEU A 108 21.76 -28.61 -27.84
N PRO A 109 21.34 -29.84 -27.46
CA PRO A 109 22.30 -30.88 -27.08
C PRO A 109 23.22 -31.31 -28.22
N LEU A 110 22.75 -31.21 -29.47
CA LEU A 110 23.49 -31.61 -30.67
C LEU A 110 24.57 -30.58 -31.07
N ILE A 111 24.36 -29.31 -30.73
CA ILE A 111 25.27 -28.21 -31.10
C ILE A 111 26.21 -27.79 -29.97
N LEU A 112 25.96 -28.20 -28.73
CA LEU A 112 26.72 -27.74 -27.55
C LEU A 112 28.24 -27.84 -27.71
N ASN A 113 28.73 -28.97 -28.23
CA ASN A 113 30.16 -29.26 -28.36
C ASN A 113 30.79 -28.72 -29.66
N THR A 114 29.99 -28.15 -30.57
CA THR A 114 30.45 -27.69 -31.89
C THR A 114 30.62 -26.18 -32.00
N LEU A 115 30.18 -25.42 -30.98
CA LEU A 115 30.22 -23.96 -30.99
C LEU A 115 31.48 -23.45 -30.31
N ASP A 116 32.14 -22.48 -30.94
CA ASP A 116 33.22 -21.70 -30.30
C ASP A 116 32.66 -20.74 -29.23
N SER A 117 33.54 -20.25 -28.36
CA SER A 117 33.16 -19.39 -27.22
C SER A 117 32.37 -18.15 -27.64
N SER A 118 32.71 -17.52 -28.78
CA SER A 118 31.98 -16.33 -29.26
C SER A 118 30.56 -16.70 -29.68
N THR A 119 30.38 -17.83 -30.34
CA THR A 119 29.04 -18.31 -30.77
C THR A 119 28.20 -18.79 -29.58
N GLN A 120 28.81 -19.40 -28.56
CA GLN A 120 28.12 -19.77 -27.32
C GLN A 120 27.57 -18.54 -26.59
N GLU A 121 28.29 -17.41 -26.62
CA GLU A 121 27.84 -16.17 -25.98
C GLU A 121 26.61 -15.55 -26.68
N GLU A 122 26.60 -15.54 -28.02
CA GLU A 122 25.43 -15.10 -28.78
C GLU A 122 24.24 -16.03 -28.52
N LEU A 123 24.48 -17.34 -28.41
CA LEU A 123 23.44 -18.31 -28.09
C LEU A 123 22.88 -18.09 -26.68
N ALA A 124 23.72 -17.84 -25.69
CA ALA A 124 23.28 -17.52 -24.33
C ALA A 124 22.41 -16.25 -24.30
N THR A 125 22.72 -15.26 -25.13
CA THR A 125 21.93 -14.03 -25.28
C THR A 125 20.56 -14.31 -25.93
N LEU A 126 20.52 -15.15 -26.96
CA LEU A 126 19.28 -15.61 -27.58
C LEU A 126 18.42 -16.41 -26.59
N LEU A 127 19.01 -17.34 -25.83
CA LEU A 127 18.33 -18.13 -24.80
C LEU A 127 17.74 -17.23 -23.70
N LEU A 128 18.48 -16.21 -23.26
CA LEU A 128 17.97 -15.21 -22.34
C LEU A 128 16.75 -14.48 -22.93
N SER A 129 16.82 -14.06 -24.19
CA SER A 129 15.71 -13.38 -24.87
C SER A 129 14.46 -14.25 -24.96
N ILE A 130 14.57 -15.51 -25.36
CA ILE A 130 13.43 -16.44 -25.45
C ILE A 130 12.93 -16.90 -24.07
N SER A 131 13.79 -16.99 -23.06
CA SER A 131 13.39 -17.39 -21.70
C SER A 131 12.39 -16.43 -21.06
N SER A 132 12.32 -15.18 -21.52
CA SER A 132 11.26 -14.25 -21.11
C SER A 132 9.84 -14.77 -21.40
N LEU A 133 9.68 -15.67 -22.38
CA LEU A 133 8.41 -16.36 -22.64
C LEU A 133 7.96 -17.23 -21.45
N ALA A 134 8.88 -17.69 -20.59
CA ALA A 134 8.54 -18.49 -19.42
C ALA A 134 7.70 -17.72 -18.39
N LYS A 135 7.70 -16.38 -18.43
CA LYS A 135 6.79 -15.52 -17.65
C LYS A 135 5.34 -15.56 -18.16
N THR A 136 5.09 -16.19 -19.30
CA THR A 136 3.78 -16.35 -19.93
C THR A 136 3.32 -17.82 -19.86
N GLN A 137 2.18 -18.14 -20.47
CA GLN A 137 1.69 -19.53 -20.55
C GLN A 137 2.49 -20.40 -21.53
N PHE A 138 3.41 -19.83 -22.30
CA PHE A 138 4.23 -20.56 -23.27
C PHE A 138 5.16 -21.56 -22.58
N SER A 139 5.12 -22.83 -23.00
CA SER A 139 5.94 -23.89 -22.42
C SER A 139 7.29 -23.96 -23.12
N ILE A 140 8.37 -23.81 -22.36
CA ILE A 140 9.73 -24.02 -22.84
C ILE A 140 10.23 -25.26 -22.11
N PRO A 141 10.65 -26.33 -22.80
CA PRO A 141 11.08 -27.57 -22.15
C PRO A 141 12.38 -27.33 -21.34
N PRO A 142 12.32 -27.30 -19.99
CA PRO A 142 13.49 -26.97 -19.19
C PRO A 142 14.57 -28.04 -19.26
N HIS A 143 14.19 -29.30 -19.48
CA HIS A 143 15.12 -30.43 -19.56
C HIS A 143 16.10 -30.36 -20.75
N GLU A 144 15.74 -29.63 -21.81
CA GLU A 144 16.58 -29.44 -23.00
C GLU A 144 17.54 -28.25 -22.85
N ILE A 145 17.14 -27.21 -22.11
CA ILE A 145 17.95 -26.00 -21.90
C ILE A 145 18.93 -26.16 -20.75
N LEU A 146 18.53 -26.82 -19.65
CA LEU A 146 19.34 -26.92 -18.44
C LEU A 146 20.74 -27.51 -18.68
N PRO A 147 20.95 -28.57 -19.49
CA PRO A 147 22.29 -29.10 -19.76
C PRO A 147 23.24 -28.06 -20.37
N PHE A 148 22.75 -27.23 -21.30
CA PHE A 148 23.53 -26.15 -21.91
C PHE A 148 23.96 -25.11 -20.86
N LEU A 149 23.01 -24.68 -20.03
CA LEU A 149 23.28 -23.68 -18.99
C LEU A 149 24.26 -24.22 -17.94
N ILE A 150 24.10 -25.48 -17.52
CA ILE A 150 24.98 -26.13 -16.55
C ILE A 150 26.41 -26.25 -17.11
N ASN A 151 26.56 -26.61 -18.40
CA ASN A 151 27.87 -26.73 -19.03
C ASN A 151 28.65 -25.40 -18.98
N ILE A 152 28.01 -24.29 -19.37
CA ILE A 152 28.66 -22.96 -19.36
C ILE A 152 28.93 -22.48 -17.93
N LEU A 153 28.03 -22.75 -16.99
CA LEU A 153 28.24 -22.36 -15.60
C LEU A 153 29.41 -23.12 -14.97
N ASN A 154 29.58 -24.41 -15.30
CA ASN A 154 30.68 -25.22 -14.80
C ASN A 154 32.02 -24.97 -15.53
N ASP A 155 31.99 -24.30 -16.69
CA ASP A 155 33.20 -23.94 -17.42
C ASP A 155 33.97 -22.84 -16.68
N HIS A 156 35.20 -23.15 -16.27
CA HIS A 156 36.08 -22.21 -15.56
C HIS A 156 36.61 -21.11 -16.47
N ASP A 157 36.77 -21.38 -17.76
CA ASP A 157 37.31 -20.44 -18.74
C ASP A 157 36.23 -19.48 -19.30
N ALA A 158 34.95 -19.80 -19.07
CA ALA A 158 33.83 -18.94 -19.46
C ALA A 158 33.80 -17.63 -18.64
N GLY A 159 33.73 -16.50 -19.35
CA GLY A 159 33.70 -15.16 -18.75
C GLY A 159 32.45 -14.88 -17.90
N ASP A 160 32.54 -13.89 -17.01
CA ASP A 160 31.42 -13.52 -16.13
C ASP A 160 30.17 -13.08 -16.91
N GLU A 161 30.32 -12.48 -18.10
CA GLU A 161 29.19 -11.96 -18.89
C GLU A 161 28.29 -13.09 -19.42
N ILE A 162 28.86 -14.16 -19.98
CA ILE A 162 28.10 -15.31 -20.43
C ILE A 162 27.46 -16.06 -19.25
N LYS A 163 28.14 -16.12 -18.10
CA LYS A 163 27.59 -16.71 -16.86
C LYS A 163 26.40 -15.92 -16.33
N VAL A 164 26.44 -14.58 -16.35
CA VAL A 164 25.31 -13.72 -16.00
C VAL A 164 24.11 -13.98 -16.92
N LYS A 165 24.33 -14.07 -18.24
CA LYS A 165 23.28 -14.39 -19.22
C LYS A 165 22.64 -15.76 -18.92
N CYS A 166 23.43 -16.76 -18.56
CA CYS A 166 22.95 -18.09 -18.19
C CYS A 166 22.15 -18.07 -16.87
N LEU A 167 22.63 -17.37 -15.84
CA LEU A 167 21.93 -17.23 -14.56
C LEU A 167 20.61 -16.46 -14.72
N ALA A 168 20.58 -15.41 -15.53
CA ALA A 168 19.34 -14.68 -15.83
C ALA A 168 18.32 -15.55 -16.58
N THR A 169 18.81 -16.42 -17.47
CA THR A 169 17.98 -17.43 -18.16
C THR A 169 17.39 -18.43 -17.16
N LEU A 170 18.21 -18.97 -16.26
CA LEU A 170 17.76 -19.85 -15.16
C LEU A 170 16.72 -19.17 -14.27
N TYR A 171 16.95 -17.92 -13.90
CA TYR A 171 16.02 -17.14 -13.10
C TYR A 171 14.64 -17.07 -13.77
N ASN A 172 14.57 -16.71 -15.07
CA ASN A 172 13.30 -16.65 -15.79
C ASN A 172 12.59 -18.02 -15.83
N LEU A 173 13.32 -19.12 -16.06
CA LEU A 173 12.76 -20.47 -16.11
C LEU A 173 12.32 -20.98 -14.72
N SER A 174 13.00 -20.55 -13.65
CA SER A 174 12.72 -20.95 -12.26
C SER A 174 11.40 -20.42 -11.69
N THR A 175 10.75 -19.49 -12.39
CA THR A 175 9.43 -18.97 -12.02
C THR A 175 8.32 -20.04 -12.12
N LYS A 176 8.55 -21.11 -12.88
CA LYS A 176 7.65 -22.26 -12.97
C LYS A 176 8.07 -23.36 -12.01
N ILE A 177 7.10 -23.90 -11.27
CA ILE A 177 7.29 -24.94 -10.24
C ILE A 177 7.89 -26.23 -10.84
N GLU A 178 7.55 -26.57 -12.09
CA GLU A 178 8.06 -27.75 -12.79
C GLU A 178 9.59 -27.70 -12.96
N THR A 179 10.13 -26.53 -13.32
CA THR A 179 11.56 -26.28 -13.47
C THR A 179 12.30 -26.42 -12.14
N THR A 180 11.68 -26.01 -11.03
CA THR A 180 12.29 -26.03 -9.68
C THR A 180 12.79 -27.42 -9.29
N LYS A 181 12.01 -28.47 -9.56
CA LYS A 181 12.42 -29.86 -9.24
C LYS A 181 13.63 -30.31 -10.04
N LEU A 182 13.70 -29.91 -11.32
CA LEU A 182 14.80 -30.26 -12.21
C LEU A 182 16.10 -29.55 -11.80
N ILE A 183 16.04 -28.26 -11.48
CA ILE A 183 17.20 -27.48 -11.00
C ILE A 183 17.77 -28.06 -9.70
N VAL A 184 16.91 -28.51 -8.78
CA VAL A 184 17.36 -29.16 -7.55
C VAL A 184 17.99 -30.52 -7.84
N SER A 185 17.35 -31.33 -8.69
CA SER A 185 17.83 -32.68 -9.03
C SER A 185 19.12 -32.67 -9.83
N SER A 186 19.42 -31.59 -10.55
CA SER A 186 20.67 -31.42 -11.31
C SER A 186 21.86 -30.99 -10.44
N GLY A 187 21.69 -30.83 -9.11
CA GLY A 187 22.75 -30.40 -8.19
C GLY A 187 23.12 -28.92 -8.30
N LEU A 188 22.35 -28.11 -9.04
CA LEU A 188 22.72 -26.74 -9.38
C LEU A 188 22.60 -25.77 -8.19
N VAL A 189 21.93 -26.17 -7.10
CA VAL A 189 21.83 -25.37 -5.86
C VAL A 189 23.21 -25.02 -5.32
N HIS A 190 24.14 -25.98 -5.30
CA HIS A 190 25.52 -25.74 -4.86
C HIS A 190 26.25 -24.76 -5.79
N GLY A 191 26.08 -24.94 -7.11
CA GLY A 191 26.62 -24.02 -8.12
C GLY A 191 26.11 -22.59 -7.92
N LEU A 192 24.80 -22.39 -7.74
CA LEU A 192 24.19 -21.07 -7.49
C LEU A 192 24.75 -20.42 -6.22
N LEU A 193 25.00 -21.20 -5.16
CA LEU A 193 25.63 -20.70 -3.94
C LEU A 193 27.09 -20.29 -4.18
N SER A 194 27.83 -21.02 -5.02
CA SER A 194 29.20 -20.65 -5.41
C SER A 194 29.29 -19.37 -6.26
N PHE A 195 28.25 -19.04 -7.03
CA PHE A 195 28.17 -17.78 -7.81
C PHE A 195 27.62 -16.59 -7.02
N SER A 196 26.93 -16.85 -5.91
CA SER A 196 26.33 -15.81 -5.06
C SER A 196 27.34 -14.78 -4.48
N PRO A 197 28.57 -15.15 -4.07
CA PRO A 197 29.58 -14.20 -3.58
C PRO A 197 30.35 -13.45 -4.69
N ASN A 198 30.13 -13.72 -5.98
CA ASN A 198 30.68 -12.86 -7.04
C ASN A 198 29.71 -11.70 -7.32
N ARG A 199 30.19 -10.46 -7.15
CA ARG A 199 29.39 -9.23 -7.33
C ARG A 199 28.73 -9.08 -8.70
N ARG A 200 29.26 -9.70 -9.75
CA ARG A 200 28.69 -9.65 -11.11
C ARG A 200 27.52 -10.63 -11.30
N THR A 201 27.55 -11.79 -10.65
CA THR A 201 26.58 -12.89 -10.79
C THR A 201 25.61 -13.02 -9.62
N SER A 202 25.89 -12.30 -8.52
CA SER A 202 25.21 -12.42 -7.23
C SER A 202 23.69 -12.25 -7.35
N THR A 203 23.22 -11.21 -8.04
CA THR A 203 21.80 -10.88 -8.09
C THR A 203 20.99 -11.98 -8.77
N GLU A 204 21.41 -12.46 -9.93
CA GLU A 204 20.72 -13.48 -10.71
C GLU A 204 20.76 -14.86 -10.02
N ALA A 205 21.91 -15.22 -9.43
CA ALA A 205 22.05 -16.45 -8.66
C ALA A 205 21.12 -16.46 -7.43
N LEU A 206 21.11 -15.36 -6.66
CA LEU A 206 20.25 -15.20 -5.49
C LEU A 206 18.77 -15.12 -5.85
N ALA A 207 18.42 -14.45 -6.96
CA ALA A 207 17.03 -14.38 -7.43
C ALA A 207 16.50 -15.78 -7.82
N THR A 208 17.35 -16.60 -8.43
CA THR A 208 17.02 -18.01 -8.71
C THR A 208 16.82 -18.78 -7.40
N LEU A 209 17.73 -18.68 -6.44
CA LEU A 209 17.61 -19.32 -5.12
C LEU A 209 16.34 -18.87 -4.36
N ALA A 210 15.97 -17.59 -4.48
CA ALA A 210 14.76 -17.03 -3.89
C ALA A 210 13.47 -17.64 -4.50
N ASN A 211 13.45 -17.99 -5.79
CA ASN A 211 12.33 -18.73 -6.36
C ASN A 211 12.32 -20.20 -5.89
N LEU A 212 13.49 -20.84 -5.79
CA LEU A 212 13.58 -22.25 -5.36
C LEU A 212 13.11 -22.46 -3.92
N VAL A 213 13.40 -21.50 -3.01
CA VAL A 213 13.05 -21.58 -1.58
C VAL A 213 11.54 -21.60 -1.32
N LEU A 214 10.74 -21.17 -2.29
CA LEU A 214 9.27 -21.24 -2.25
C LEU A 214 8.74 -22.68 -2.32
N SER A 215 9.52 -23.60 -2.89
CA SER A 215 9.19 -25.02 -2.94
C SER A 215 9.76 -25.78 -1.75
N SER A 216 9.08 -26.83 -1.28
CA SER A 216 9.58 -27.67 -0.18
C SER A 216 10.90 -28.37 -0.52
N VAL A 217 11.05 -28.82 -1.77
CA VAL A 217 12.25 -29.50 -2.28
C VAL A 217 13.43 -28.52 -2.37
N GLY A 218 13.22 -27.32 -2.92
CA GLY A 218 14.27 -26.29 -3.02
C GLY A 218 14.65 -25.73 -1.66
N LYS A 219 13.68 -25.48 -0.76
CA LYS A 219 13.95 -25.07 0.63
C LYS A 219 14.88 -26.06 1.33
N LYS A 220 14.57 -27.37 1.25
CA LYS A 220 15.37 -28.42 1.88
C LYS A 220 16.79 -28.49 1.30
N ALA A 221 16.91 -28.45 -0.04
CA ALA A 221 18.22 -28.48 -0.70
C ALA A 221 19.10 -27.29 -0.32
N ILE A 222 18.54 -26.08 -0.21
CA ILE A 222 19.27 -24.89 0.23
C ILE A 222 19.63 -25.00 1.73
N GLU A 223 18.72 -25.48 2.58
CA GLU A 223 18.98 -25.62 4.01
C GLU A 223 20.09 -26.64 4.34
N GLU A 224 20.20 -27.72 3.55
CA GLU A 224 21.18 -28.79 3.75
C GLU A 224 22.58 -28.46 3.21
N ASP A 225 22.72 -27.49 2.31
CA ASP A 225 24.01 -27.10 1.73
C ASP A 225 24.93 -26.44 2.79
N SER A 226 26.17 -26.92 2.87
CA SER A 226 27.14 -26.46 3.86
C SER A 226 27.50 -24.97 3.74
N MET A 227 27.43 -24.40 2.53
CA MET A 227 27.80 -23.00 2.23
C MET A 227 26.83 -21.96 2.83
N VAL A 228 25.62 -22.38 3.21
CA VAL A 228 24.47 -21.46 3.40
C VAL A 228 24.48 -20.54 4.61
N PRO A 229 25.22 -20.72 5.72
CA PRO A 229 25.36 -19.57 6.60
C PRO A 229 26.48 -18.64 6.13
N GLU A 230 27.60 -19.17 5.61
CA GLU A 230 28.82 -18.39 5.36
C GLU A 230 28.65 -17.43 4.18
N VAL A 231 28.20 -17.93 3.02
CA VAL A 231 27.98 -17.12 1.81
C VAL A 231 26.96 -16.01 2.05
N PHE A 232 25.87 -16.33 2.74
CA PHE A 232 24.81 -15.36 3.01
C PHE A 232 25.23 -14.31 4.05
N ILE A 233 26.04 -14.69 5.05
CA ILE A 233 26.63 -13.73 6.00
C ILE A 233 27.58 -12.78 5.28
N GLU A 234 28.41 -13.30 4.37
CA GLU A 234 29.33 -12.49 3.56
C GLU A 234 28.56 -11.45 2.72
N ILE A 235 27.53 -11.88 1.99
CA ILE A 235 26.75 -10.98 1.11
C ILE A 235 25.97 -9.94 1.92
N LEU A 236 25.44 -10.30 3.09
CA LEU A 236 24.81 -9.33 4.00
C LEU A 236 25.78 -8.22 4.43
N ALA A 237 27.09 -8.51 4.49
CA ALA A 237 28.12 -7.53 4.86
C ALA A 237 28.54 -6.61 3.70
N TRP A 238 28.05 -6.81 2.48
CA TRP A 238 28.46 -6.00 1.32
C TRP A 238 27.92 -4.57 1.37
N GLU A 239 28.81 -3.61 1.14
CA GLU A 239 28.42 -2.22 0.86
C GLU A 239 28.03 -2.04 -0.63
N GLY A 240 26.99 -1.25 -0.87
CA GLY A 240 26.56 -0.83 -2.22
C GLY A 240 25.76 -1.85 -3.03
N MET A 241 25.38 -3.00 -2.45
CA MET A 241 24.61 -4.07 -3.14
C MET A 241 23.26 -4.35 -2.46
N PRO A 242 22.32 -3.38 -2.43
CA PRO A 242 21.08 -3.50 -1.66
C PRO A 242 20.15 -4.62 -2.16
N GLN A 243 20.16 -4.91 -3.47
CA GLN A 243 19.33 -5.97 -4.07
C GLN A 243 19.78 -7.37 -3.59
N SER A 244 21.08 -7.65 -3.60
CA SER A 244 21.64 -8.92 -3.12
C SER A 244 21.40 -9.10 -1.62
N GLN A 245 21.59 -8.05 -0.81
CA GLN A 245 21.30 -8.09 0.63
C GLN A 245 19.82 -8.39 0.91
N GLU A 246 18.92 -7.82 0.10
CA GLU A 246 17.49 -8.02 0.24
C GLU A 246 17.05 -9.45 -0.12
N LEU A 247 17.60 -10.02 -1.20
CA LEU A 247 17.37 -11.41 -1.62
C LEU A 247 17.90 -12.39 -0.58
N VAL A 248 19.10 -12.16 -0.06
CA VAL A 248 19.67 -12.99 1.01
C VAL A 248 18.84 -12.90 2.29
N ALA A 249 18.43 -11.69 2.70
CA ALA A 249 17.58 -11.53 3.87
C ALA A 249 16.24 -12.26 3.71
N TYR A 250 15.69 -12.31 2.50
CA TYR A 250 14.49 -13.09 2.19
C TYR A 250 14.72 -14.60 2.30
N ILE A 251 15.73 -15.13 1.59
CA ILE A 251 16.04 -16.57 1.59
C ILE A 251 16.31 -17.04 3.02
N LEU A 252 17.18 -16.33 3.74
CA LEU A 252 17.50 -16.62 5.14
C LEU A 252 16.27 -16.59 6.03
N MET A 253 15.38 -15.61 5.87
CA MET A 253 14.15 -15.56 6.65
C MET A 253 13.29 -16.81 6.41
N VAL A 254 13.16 -17.29 5.18
CA VAL A 254 12.35 -18.48 4.84
C VAL A 254 12.97 -19.77 5.39
N ILE A 255 14.27 -20.01 5.15
CA ILE A 255 14.94 -21.24 5.61
C ILE A 255 15.15 -21.25 7.13
N ALA A 256 15.40 -20.08 7.73
CA ALA A 256 15.65 -19.99 9.16
C ALA A 256 14.37 -19.95 10.00
N HIS A 257 13.18 -19.75 9.44
CA HIS A 257 11.94 -19.64 10.23
C HIS A 257 11.65 -20.90 11.08
N GLN A 258 12.01 -22.09 10.60
CA GLN A 258 11.73 -23.37 11.26
C GLN A 258 12.97 -24.24 11.51
N SER A 259 14.17 -23.75 11.18
CA SER A 259 15.43 -24.49 11.35
C SER A 259 16.22 -24.01 12.57
N MET A 260 16.01 -24.67 13.73
CA MET A 260 16.80 -24.42 14.95
C MET A 260 18.30 -24.67 14.71
N LYS A 261 18.64 -25.68 13.91
CA LYS A 261 20.02 -26.07 13.59
C LYS A 261 20.73 -24.96 12.81
N LEU A 262 20.09 -24.45 11.76
CA LEU A 262 20.63 -23.36 10.96
C LEU A 262 20.75 -22.07 11.78
N ARG A 263 19.76 -21.73 12.60
CA ARG A 263 19.82 -20.55 13.49
C ARG A 263 21.00 -20.58 14.45
N LYS A 264 21.29 -21.73 15.06
CA LYS A 264 22.49 -21.90 15.91
C LYS A 264 23.79 -21.70 15.12
N LYS A 265 23.88 -22.28 13.91
CA LYS A 265 25.07 -22.14 13.05
C LYS A 265 25.31 -20.68 12.65
N MET A 266 24.25 -19.95 12.28
CA MET A 266 24.33 -18.52 11.96
C MET A 266 24.72 -17.65 13.16
N ILE A 267 24.23 -17.96 14.38
CA ILE A 267 24.65 -17.26 15.60
C ILE A 267 26.15 -17.44 15.84
N ALA A 268 26.66 -18.67 15.71
CA ALA A 268 28.07 -18.98 15.92
C ALA A 268 28.97 -18.23 14.93
N LEU A 269 28.49 -18.03 13.70
CA LEU A 269 29.17 -17.27 12.63
C LEU A 269 28.98 -15.75 12.73
N GLY A 270 28.31 -15.24 13.78
CA GLY A 270 28.24 -13.80 14.02
C GLY A 270 27.22 -13.05 13.14
N ILE A 271 26.11 -13.68 12.75
CA ILE A 271 25.07 -13.01 11.93
C ILE A 271 24.38 -11.82 12.63
N VAL A 272 24.32 -11.82 13.96
CA VAL A 272 23.49 -10.87 14.74
C VAL A 272 23.94 -9.41 14.60
N PRO A 273 25.23 -9.07 14.72
CA PRO A 273 25.73 -7.72 14.40
C PRO A 273 25.41 -7.27 12.96
N LEU A 274 25.50 -8.17 11.98
CA LEU A 274 25.23 -7.85 10.57
C LEU A 274 23.75 -7.60 10.33
N LEU A 275 22.85 -8.41 10.90
CA LEU A 275 21.41 -8.15 10.82
C LEU A 275 21.03 -6.83 11.49
N LEU A 276 21.72 -6.42 12.56
CA LEU A 276 21.53 -5.10 13.16
C LEU A 276 21.98 -3.97 12.21
N GLU A 277 23.07 -4.17 11.47
CA GLU A 277 23.54 -3.21 10.47
C GLU A 277 22.57 -3.11 9.29
N VAL A 278 22.16 -4.24 8.71
CA VAL A 278 21.19 -4.28 7.61
C VAL A 278 19.82 -3.74 8.06
N ALA A 279 19.40 -3.99 9.31
CA ALA A 279 18.20 -3.40 9.90
C ALA A 279 18.26 -1.87 10.04
N LEU A 280 19.45 -1.27 10.08
CA LEU A 280 19.63 0.18 10.21
C LEU A 280 19.91 0.88 8.88
N LEU A 281 20.60 0.20 7.96
CA LEU A 281 21.19 0.80 6.76
C LEU A 281 20.76 0.15 5.44
N GLY A 282 20.13 -1.03 5.48
CA GLY A 282 19.72 -1.78 4.28
C GLY A 282 18.52 -1.15 3.53
N SER A 283 18.07 -1.81 2.46
CA SER A 283 16.80 -1.44 1.79
C SER A 283 15.62 -1.57 2.75
N PRO A 284 14.47 -0.88 2.53
CA PRO A 284 13.30 -1.01 3.40
C PRO A 284 12.86 -2.47 3.63
N LEU A 285 12.92 -3.31 2.60
CA LEU A 285 12.58 -4.73 2.67
C LEU A 285 13.64 -5.54 3.44
N ALA A 286 14.93 -5.31 3.17
CA ALA A 286 16.03 -5.92 3.92
C ALA A 286 15.98 -5.54 5.41
N GLN A 287 15.61 -4.30 5.72
CA GLN A 287 15.46 -3.82 7.10
C GLN A 287 14.37 -4.59 7.85
N LYS A 288 13.17 -4.68 7.26
CA LYS A 288 12.02 -5.40 7.84
C LYS A 288 12.34 -6.86 8.10
N ARG A 289 12.89 -7.56 7.10
CA ARG A 289 13.27 -8.98 7.18
C ARG A 289 14.35 -9.22 8.24
N SER A 290 15.37 -8.36 8.30
CA SER A 290 16.43 -8.44 9.30
C SER A 290 15.89 -8.22 10.72
N LEU A 291 14.96 -7.27 10.92
CA LEU A 291 14.30 -7.05 12.21
C LEU A 291 13.50 -8.28 12.66
N LYS A 292 12.79 -8.95 11.74
CA LYS A 292 12.04 -10.16 12.04
C LYS A 292 12.95 -11.30 12.48
N MET A 293 14.06 -11.54 11.77
CA MET A 293 15.04 -12.56 12.14
C MET A 293 15.70 -12.27 13.51
N LEU A 294 15.98 -11.00 13.81
CA LEU A 294 16.51 -10.58 15.11
C LEU A 294 15.54 -10.89 16.27
N GLN A 295 14.21 -10.89 16.03
CA GLN A 295 13.22 -11.33 17.02
C GLN A 295 13.38 -12.83 17.33
N TRP A 296 13.52 -13.69 16.33
CA TRP A 296 13.70 -15.12 16.54
C TRP A 296 14.93 -15.45 17.41
N PHE A 297 16.06 -14.78 17.17
CA PHE A 297 17.27 -14.96 17.97
C PHE A 297 17.17 -14.42 19.40
N LYS A 298 16.20 -13.54 19.68
CA LYS A 298 15.92 -13.02 21.02
C LYS A 298 15.10 -14.03 21.82
N ASP A 299 14.05 -14.58 21.21
CA ASP A 299 13.14 -15.52 21.87
C ASP A 299 13.84 -16.84 22.24
N GLU A 300 14.77 -17.31 21.40
CA GLU A 300 15.60 -18.49 21.69
C GLU A 300 16.59 -18.29 22.85
N ARG A 301 17.09 -17.07 23.06
CA ARG A 301 17.95 -16.77 24.22
C ARG A 301 17.15 -16.72 25.51
N GLN A 302 15.90 -16.26 25.46
CA GLN A 302 15.01 -16.26 26.62
C GLN A 302 14.54 -17.66 26.99
N ALA A 303 14.30 -18.53 26.01
CA ALA A 303 13.97 -19.95 26.24
C ALA A 303 15.09 -20.72 26.97
N LYS A 304 16.38 -20.38 26.74
CA LYS A 304 17.53 -20.98 27.44
C LYS A 304 17.70 -20.52 28.90
N LEU A 305 17.10 -19.39 29.29
CA LEU A 305 17.22 -18.83 30.64
C LEU A 305 16.06 -19.27 31.57
N GLY A 306 15.10 -20.06 31.07
CA GLY A 306 13.88 -20.45 31.77
C GLY A 306 13.92 -21.76 32.57
N ALA A 307 15.08 -22.43 32.66
CA ALA A 307 15.24 -23.61 33.51
C ALA A 307 16.57 -23.49 34.27
N HIS A 308 16.50 -23.63 35.59
CA HIS A 308 17.61 -23.57 36.56
C HIS A 308 18.09 -22.16 36.92
N SER A 309 17.55 -21.63 38.04
CA SER A 309 18.30 -20.94 39.11
C SER A 309 17.32 -20.36 40.14
N GLY A 310 16.86 -21.21 41.06
CA GLY A 310 16.43 -20.75 42.38
C GLY A 310 17.45 -21.26 43.41
N PRO A 311 17.97 -20.43 44.33
CA PRO A 311 18.58 -20.95 45.54
C PRO A 311 17.47 -21.38 46.50
N GLN A 312 17.53 -22.63 46.96
CA GLN A 312 16.76 -23.10 48.12
C GLN A 312 17.36 -22.50 49.40
N SER A 313 16.53 -21.89 50.25
CA SER A 313 16.67 -21.88 51.71
C SER A 313 15.44 -21.24 52.37
N GLU A 314 14.58 -22.11 52.89
CA GLU A 314 13.87 -22.08 54.19
C GLU A 314 13.08 -20.84 54.65
N ILE A 315 11.77 -21.05 54.85
CA ILE A 315 10.84 -20.19 55.58
C ILE A 315 10.73 -20.72 57.02
N PHE A 316 11.04 -19.87 58.01
CA PHE A 316 10.52 -19.99 59.38
C PHE A 316 9.52 -18.84 59.62
N GLY A 317 8.38 -19.18 60.24
CA GLY A 317 7.20 -18.32 60.34
C GLY A 317 7.22 -17.24 61.41
N ILE A 318 6.15 -16.42 61.44
CA ILE A 318 5.18 -16.25 62.53
C ILE A 318 4.26 -15.03 62.25
N SER A 319 2.96 -15.35 62.29
CA SER A 319 1.70 -14.66 62.58
C SER A 319 1.57 -13.16 62.94
N ASN A 320 0.38 -12.65 62.55
CA ASN A 320 -0.49 -11.58 63.13
C ASN A 320 -0.02 -10.11 62.92
N VAL A 321 -0.84 -9.11 62.57
CA VAL A 321 -2.10 -8.59 63.18
C VAL A 321 -2.74 -7.56 62.20
N LEU A 322 -4.09 -7.58 62.05
CA LEU A 322 -4.99 -6.50 61.55
C LEU A 322 -5.43 -5.60 62.76
N PRO A 323 -6.11 -4.43 62.67
CA PRO A 323 -6.43 -3.51 61.56
C PRO A 323 -6.46 -1.98 61.96
N LEU A 324 -7.00 -1.12 61.07
CA LEU A 324 -7.66 0.19 61.29
C LEU A 324 -6.84 1.45 61.68
N LYS A 325 -6.88 2.49 60.83
CA LYS A 325 -7.66 3.72 61.10
C LYS A 325 -7.65 4.71 59.93
N GLU A 326 -8.86 5.19 59.64
CA GLU A 326 -9.26 6.26 58.74
C GLU A 326 -9.29 7.61 59.49
N GLU A 327 -9.51 8.71 58.75
CA GLU A 327 -9.69 10.14 59.16
C GLU A 327 -8.42 11.01 59.17
N ARG A 328 -8.36 12.24 58.62
CA ARG A 328 -9.40 13.19 58.18
C ARG A 328 -8.79 14.35 57.35
N ARG A 329 -9.56 14.81 56.34
CA ARG A 329 -9.89 16.22 55.93
C ARG A 329 -8.80 17.18 55.39
N GLU A 330 -9.00 17.68 54.16
CA GLU A 330 -9.50 19.03 53.75
C GLU A 330 -8.32 20.02 53.59
N GLU A 331 -8.17 20.89 52.59
CA GLU A 331 -9.03 21.41 51.51
C GLU A 331 -8.11 22.06 50.43
N MET A 332 -8.56 22.00 49.17
CA MET A 332 -8.64 23.09 48.17
C MET A 332 -7.46 24.10 48.03
N ILE A 333 -6.86 24.30 46.84
CA ILE A 333 -7.35 25.23 45.81
C ILE A 333 -6.65 24.97 44.46
N SER A 334 -7.46 25.06 43.40
CA SER A 334 -7.14 25.21 41.97
C SER A 334 -6.22 26.39 41.65
N VAL A 335 -5.30 26.27 40.67
CA VAL A 335 -5.00 27.26 39.60
C VAL A 335 -4.02 26.60 38.58
N GLN A 336 -4.53 26.26 37.39
CA GLN A 336 -4.09 26.70 36.05
C GLN A 336 -2.57 26.95 35.81
N TYR A 337 -1.90 26.44 34.74
CA TYR A 337 -2.03 26.86 33.33
C TYR A 337 -1.03 26.09 32.40
N PRO A 338 -0.93 26.35 31.06
CA PRO A 338 -1.00 25.35 29.98
C PRO A 338 0.28 25.23 29.12
N THR A 339 0.42 24.20 28.27
CA THR A 339 1.24 24.30 27.02
C THR A 339 1.11 23.17 25.98
N PHE A 340 0.09 22.31 26.02
CA PHE A 340 -0.04 21.22 25.03
C PHE A 340 -1.33 21.21 24.21
N LYS A 341 -2.21 22.21 24.38
CA LYS A 341 -3.50 22.30 23.68
C LYS A 341 -3.50 23.19 22.43
N TYR A 342 -2.39 23.88 22.10
CA TYR A 342 -2.38 24.91 21.05
C TYR A 342 -1.92 24.44 19.66
N VAL A 343 -1.17 23.34 19.54
CA VAL A 343 -0.63 22.89 18.23
C VAL A 343 -1.53 21.85 17.55
N PHE A 344 -2.34 21.09 18.30
CA PHE A 344 -3.19 20.05 17.73
C PHE A 344 -4.57 20.56 17.28
N ASN A 345 -5.02 21.71 17.80
CA ASN A 345 -6.38 22.22 17.55
C ASN A 345 -6.51 23.12 16.31
N LYS A 346 -5.39 23.59 15.72
CA LYS A 346 -5.45 24.45 14.52
C LYS A 346 -5.52 23.68 13.20
N SER A 347 -5.00 22.45 13.13
CA SER A 347 -5.04 21.67 11.89
C SER A 347 -6.41 21.04 11.63
N LEU A 348 -7.11 20.58 12.67
CA LEU A 348 -8.42 19.93 12.50
C LEU A 348 -9.56 20.92 12.25
N VAL A 349 -9.56 22.07 12.95
CA VAL A 349 -10.53 23.14 12.69
C VAL A 349 -10.27 23.77 11.33
N SER A 350 -9.01 24.04 10.94
CA SER A 350 -8.73 24.60 9.61
C SER A 350 -9.06 23.64 8.44
N ILE A 351 -9.02 22.32 8.64
CA ILE A 351 -9.41 21.33 7.62
C ILE A 351 -10.94 21.24 7.52
N LEU A 352 -11.65 21.31 8.65
CA LEU A 352 -13.11 21.27 8.69
C LEU A 352 -13.77 22.58 8.22
N THR A 353 -13.18 23.75 8.50
CA THR A 353 -13.68 25.04 7.98
C THR A 353 -13.38 25.18 6.49
N CYS A 354 -12.23 24.72 6.00
CA CYS A 354 -11.88 24.77 4.59
C CYS A 354 -12.73 23.82 3.72
N ALA A 355 -13.25 22.73 4.29
CA ALA A 355 -14.20 21.85 3.62
C ALA A 355 -15.61 22.47 3.46
N MET A 356 -16.02 23.37 4.36
CA MET A 356 -17.31 24.06 4.26
C MET A 356 -17.27 25.31 3.37
N ASP A 357 -16.13 26.00 3.27
CA ASP A 357 -15.99 27.22 2.43
C ASP A 357 -15.65 26.93 0.95
N CYS A 358 -15.36 25.66 0.59
CA CYS A 358 -15.05 25.26 -0.80
C CYS A 358 -16.24 25.37 -1.77
N THR A 359 -17.49 25.46 -1.28
CA THR A 359 -18.69 25.65 -2.11
C THR A 359 -18.76 27.05 -2.73
N HIS A 360 -18.15 28.07 -2.12
CA HIS A 360 -18.15 29.44 -2.66
C HIS A 360 -16.90 29.80 -3.49
N PHE A 361 -15.76 29.11 -3.29
CA PHE A 361 -14.50 29.42 -3.98
C PHE A 361 -14.39 28.82 -5.41
N GLN A 362 -15.17 27.78 -5.72
CA GLN A 362 -15.07 27.10 -7.02
C GLN A 362 -15.71 27.84 -8.20
N GLN A 363 -16.61 28.81 -7.96
CA GLN A 363 -17.09 29.68 -9.03
C GLN A 363 -16.03 30.66 -9.55
N ALA A 364 -14.97 30.95 -8.77
CA ALA A 364 -13.87 31.83 -9.17
C ALA A 364 -12.76 31.11 -9.96
N LEU A 365 -12.48 29.84 -9.67
CA LEU A 365 -11.31 29.12 -10.22
C LEU A 365 -11.46 28.70 -11.70
N VAL A 366 -12.69 28.64 -12.22
CA VAL A 366 -12.95 28.34 -13.64
C VAL A 366 -12.51 29.50 -14.55
N ARG A 367 -12.43 30.73 -14.04
CA ARG A 367 -12.05 31.92 -14.83
C ARG A 367 -10.55 32.22 -14.84
N THR A 368 -9.76 31.73 -13.87
CA THR A 368 -8.30 32.02 -13.78
C THR A 368 -7.43 31.05 -14.60
N LYS A 369 -8.02 30.01 -15.19
CA LYS A 369 -7.30 28.97 -15.94
C LYS A 369 -6.72 29.45 -17.29
N PHE A 370 -7.11 30.64 -17.76
CA PHE A 370 -6.63 31.23 -19.02
C PHE A 370 -5.34 32.06 -18.90
N ARG A 371 -4.88 32.44 -17.70
CA ARG A 371 -3.66 33.26 -17.52
C ARG A 371 -2.39 32.46 -17.18
N ILE A 372 -2.52 31.24 -16.66
CA ILE A 372 -1.38 30.40 -16.23
C ILE A 372 -0.72 29.63 -17.39
N LEU A 373 -1.33 29.61 -18.57
CA LEU A 373 -0.75 29.02 -19.78
C LEU A 373 0.40 29.85 -20.39
N SER A 374 0.62 31.09 -19.93
CA SER A 374 1.72 31.95 -20.42
C SER A 374 3.02 31.88 -19.62
N LEU A 375 3.06 31.19 -18.47
CA LEU A 375 4.26 31.14 -17.59
C LEU A 375 4.97 29.78 -17.58
N LYS A 376 4.50 28.81 -18.37
CA LYS A 376 5.09 27.46 -18.46
C LYS A 376 6.42 27.36 -19.24
N ASN A 377 6.91 28.45 -19.82
CA ASN A 377 8.14 28.45 -20.64
C ASN A 377 9.41 28.91 -19.93
N ALA A 378 9.43 29.09 -18.60
CA ALA A 378 10.61 29.65 -17.89
C ALA A 378 11.20 28.81 -16.75
N SER A 379 10.72 27.59 -16.48
CA SER A 379 11.20 26.76 -15.35
C SER A 379 11.53 25.32 -15.75
N GLN A 380 12.06 25.15 -16.96
CA GLN A 380 12.63 23.89 -17.44
C GLN A 380 14.15 23.89 -17.32
N SER A 381 14.65 24.11 -16.11
CA SER A 381 16.06 23.89 -15.75
C SER A 381 16.19 24.00 -14.22
N TYR A 382 16.79 22.98 -13.60
CA TYR A 382 17.03 22.76 -12.17
C TYR A 382 15.91 22.07 -11.36
N ILE A 383 15.97 20.74 -11.28
CA ILE A 383 16.34 19.98 -10.05
C ILE A 383 16.14 18.48 -10.30
N SER A 384 17.25 17.74 -10.26
CA SER A 384 17.32 16.29 -10.25
C SER A 384 17.20 15.73 -8.83
N ALA A 385 16.61 14.52 -8.74
CA ALA A 385 16.75 13.47 -7.72
C ALA A 385 17.18 13.82 -6.27
N GLN A 386 16.36 13.44 -5.27
CA GLN A 386 16.75 12.52 -4.18
C GLN A 386 15.64 12.33 -3.11
N ALA A 387 15.50 11.06 -2.69
CA ALA A 387 14.52 10.53 -1.76
C ALA A 387 14.82 10.82 -0.27
N PHE A 388 13.76 10.87 0.55
CA PHE A 388 13.78 11.05 2.01
C PHE A 388 13.51 9.76 2.78
N PRO A 389 14.36 9.35 3.76
CA PRO A 389 14.00 8.36 4.77
C PRO A 389 13.72 8.99 6.16
N ARG A 390 12.72 8.42 6.85
CA ARG A 390 12.23 8.78 8.19
C ARG A 390 13.10 8.21 9.33
N LEU A 391 13.25 9.03 10.37
CA LEU A 391 13.80 8.73 11.69
C LEU A 391 12.73 8.07 12.58
N HIS A 392 13.03 6.93 13.24
CA HIS A 392 12.55 6.70 14.62
C HIS A 392 13.22 5.56 15.43
N ILE A 393 14.46 5.13 15.13
CA ILE A 393 15.01 3.91 15.76
C ILE A 393 15.95 4.19 16.97
N ARG A 394 16.46 5.42 17.12
CA ARG A 394 17.52 5.73 18.10
C ARG A 394 17.07 5.81 19.58
N GLY A 395 15.83 6.23 19.87
CA GLY A 395 15.35 6.43 21.25
C GLY A 395 15.05 5.13 22.00
N LYS A 396 14.53 4.11 21.31
CA LYS A 396 14.14 2.83 21.93
C LYS A 396 15.36 1.95 22.27
N LEU A 397 16.38 1.94 21.42
CA LEU A 397 17.61 1.16 21.66
C LEU A 397 18.45 1.69 22.83
N GLN A 398 18.46 3.00 23.05
CA GLN A 398 19.18 3.61 24.17
C GLN A 398 18.47 3.33 25.51
N LEU A 399 17.13 3.39 25.55
CA LEU A 399 16.33 3.06 26.74
C LEU A 399 16.37 1.57 27.09
N MET A 400 16.43 0.69 26.10
CA MET A 400 16.62 -0.76 26.33
C MET A 400 17.99 -1.10 26.90
N LYS A 401 19.07 -0.47 26.39
CA LYS A 401 20.43 -0.67 26.92
C LYS A 401 20.57 -0.18 28.37
N ILE A 402 19.90 0.92 28.72
CA ILE A 402 19.86 1.46 30.10
C ILE A 402 18.99 0.61 31.02
N GLY A 403 17.92 -0.01 30.50
CA GLY A 403 17.06 -0.94 31.25
C GLY A 403 17.75 -2.27 31.58
N LEU A 404 18.58 -2.79 30.67
CA LEU A 404 19.34 -4.02 30.90
C LEU A 404 20.53 -3.85 31.87
N ALA A 405 21.10 -2.65 31.95
CA ALA A 405 22.19 -2.34 32.89
C ALA A 405 21.70 -2.22 34.35
N ASN A 406 20.42 -1.91 34.57
CA ASN A 406 19.81 -1.77 35.89
C ASN A 406 18.95 -2.99 36.19
N LYS A 407 19.54 -4.08 36.70
CA LYS A 407 18.83 -5.29 37.19
C LYS A 407 17.74 -4.90 38.21
N GLY A 408 16.50 -4.69 37.74
CA GLY A 408 15.28 -4.67 38.54
C GLY A 408 15.09 -3.54 39.57
N ARG A 409 16.01 -2.58 39.72
CA ARG A 409 15.79 -1.42 40.61
C ARG A 409 15.66 -0.14 39.79
N THR A 410 14.47 0.44 39.80
CA THR A 410 14.27 1.82 39.34
C THR A 410 15.05 2.77 40.25
N PRO A 411 15.95 3.61 39.70
CA PRO A 411 16.62 4.64 40.47
C PRO A 411 15.57 5.56 41.10
N TRP A 412 15.66 5.84 42.41
CA TRP A 412 14.68 6.61 43.18
C TRP A 412 14.44 8.04 42.67
N ASN A 413 15.22 8.47 41.67
CA ASN A 413 15.31 9.79 41.10
C ASN A 413 14.70 9.91 39.68
N LYS A 414 14.03 8.87 39.16
CA LYS A 414 13.38 8.96 37.85
C LYS A 414 12.17 9.89 37.89
N GLY A 415 12.26 11.04 37.22
CA GLY A 415 11.15 11.98 36.98
C GLY A 415 11.08 13.21 37.90
N ARG A 416 12.00 13.37 38.88
CA ARG A 416 12.04 14.57 39.75
C ARG A 416 13.17 15.52 39.33
N LYS A 417 12.87 16.81 39.16
CA LYS A 417 13.90 17.85 39.04
C LYS A 417 14.53 18.07 40.42
N HIS A 418 15.78 17.65 40.58
CA HIS A 418 16.54 17.89 41.80
C HIS A 418 17.03 19.34 41.87
N SER A 419 17.01 19.93 43.08
CA SER A 419 17.63 21.23 43.34
C SER A 419 19.12 21.19 43.01
N GLU A 420 19.70 22.35 42.73
CA GLU A 420 21.10 22.51 42.34
C GLU A 420 22.06 21.93 43.39
N GLU A 421 21.76 22.17 44.67
CA GLU A 421 22.48 21.63 45.82
C GLU A 421 22.46 20.08 45.87
N THR A 422 21.33 19.46 45.50
CA THR A 422 21.21 18.01 45.44
C THR A 422 22.04 17.43 44.29
N ARG A 423 22.15 18.15 43.17
CA ARG A 423 22.97 17.73 42.02
C ARG A 423 24.45 17.78 42.35
N GLU A 424 24.92 18.81 43.06
CA GLU A 424 26.31 18.87 43.52
C GLU A 424 26.65 17.73 44.48
N ARG A 425 25.75 17.42 45.40
CA ARG A 425 25.94 16.35 46.38
C ARG A 425 25.99 14.96 45.73
N ILE A 426 25.19 14.72 44.68
CA ILE A 426 25.26 13.51 43.84
C ILE A 426 26.60 13.45 43.09
N LYS A 427 27.04 14.59 42.53
CA LYS A 427 28.31 14.68 41.80
C LYS A 427 29.50 14.35 42.71
N LYS A 428 29.51 14.86 43.94
CA LYS A 428 30.55 14.60 44.94
C LYS A 428 30.60 13.13 45.38
N LYS A 429 29.43 12.53 45.67
CA LYS A 429 29.35 11.10 46.03
C LYS A 429 29.73 10.15 44.89
N THR A 430 29.45 10.54 43.64
CA THR A 430 29.83 9.74 42.47
C THR A 430 31.35 9.75 42.27
N ILE A 431 32.00 10.89 42.53
CA ILE A 431 33.47 11.01 42.50
C ILE A 431 34.11 10.16 43.60
N GLU A 432 33.54 10.12 44.80
CA GLU A 432 34.01 9.26 45.89
C GLU A 432 33.84 7.76 45.57
N ALA A 433 32.69 7.36 45.00
CA ALA A 433 32.45 5.96 44.62
C ALA A 433 33.40 5.47 43.51
N LEU A 434 33.83 6.35 42.61
CA LEU A 434 34.80 6.03 41.55
C LEU A 434 36.25 5.97 42.03
N ARG A 435 36.52 6.41 43.26
CA ARG A 435 37.82 6.24 43.93
C ARG A 435 37.93 4.89 44.66
N ASP A 436 36.84 4.12 44.79
CA ASP A 436 36.85 2.78 45.37
C ASP A 436 37.45 1.74 44.40
N PRO A 437 38.58 1.09 44.75
CA PRO A 437 39.25 0.10 43.90
C PRO A 437 38.38 -1.11 43.52
N LYS A 438 37.43 -1.52 44.38
CA LYS A 438 36.57 -2.70 44.13
C LYS A 438 35.56 -2.46 43.01
N ILE A 439 35.03 -1.23 42.89
CA ILE A 439 34.08 -0.87 41.83
C ILE A 439 34.79 -0.82 40.47
N ARG A 440 36.04 -0.34 40.45
CA ARG A 440 36.87 -0.27 39.25
C ARG A 440 37.18 -1.64 38.65
N LYS A 441 37.48 -2.63 39.50
CA LYS A 441 37.76 -4.03 39.09
C LYS A 441 36.55 -4.76 38.50
N LYS A 442 35.35 -4.46 39.00
CA LYS A 442 34.09 -5.04 38.49
C LYS A 442 33.73 -4.58 37.08
N MET A 443 34.18 -3.38 36.69
CA MET A 443 33.94 -2.81 35.37
C MET A 443 34.91 -3.35 34.29
N SER A 444 36.03 -3.95 34.68
CA SER A 444 37.01 -4.53 33.75
C SER A 444 36.72 -5.97 33.31
N GLU A 445 35.81 -6.69 33.98
CA GLU A 445 35.60 -8.14 33.76
C GLU A 445 34.60 -8.51 32.64
N TYR A 446 33.92 -7.53 31.99
CA TYR A 446 32.96 -7.80 30.89
C TYR A 446 33.14 -6.85 29.69
N PRO A 447 33.97 -7.20 28.68
CA PRO A 447 34.04 -6.47 27.44
C PRO A 447 33.20 -7.16 26.36
N HIS A 448 32.17 -6.48 25.83
CA HIS A 448 31.72 -6.70 24.44
C HIS A 448 31.70 -5.33 23.76
N SER A 449 32.87 -4.83 23.40
CA SER A 449 33.01 -3.65 22.56
C SER A 449 32.91 -4.06 21.09
N HIS A 450 32.02 -3.40 20.34
CA HIS A 450 32.11 -3.35 18.88
C HIS A 450 33.57 -3.05 18.45
N SER A 451 34.05 -3.63 17.35
CA SER A 451 35.37 -3.30 16.82
C SER A 451 35.47 -1.79 16.56
N GLU A 452 36.67 -1.21 16.68
CA GLU A 452 36.86 0.23 16.43
C GLU A 452 36.44 0.62 15.01
N GLN A 453 36.57 -0.30 14.04
CA GLN A 453 36.03 -0.12 12.69
C GLN A 453 34.50 -0.02 12.67
N SER A 454 33.78 -0.89 13.39
CA SER A 454 32.31 -0.81 13.48
C SER A 454 31.84 0.45 14.19
N LYS A 455 32.53 0.89 15.25
CA LYS A 455 32.21 2.15 15.94
C LYS A 455 32.42 3.37 15.03
N ALA A 456 33.53 3.38 14.29
CA ALA A 456 33.85 4.44 13.33
C ALA A 456 32.81 4.51 12.19
N ARG A 457 32.41 3.36 11.63
CA ARG A 457 31.39 3.27 10.57
C ARG A 457 30.02 3.75 11.05
N ILE A 458 29.59 3.34 12.24
CA ILE A 458 28.35 3.81 12.86
C ILE A 458 28.38 5.34 13.04
N SER A 459 29.49 5.88 13.55
CA SER A 459 29.65 7.33 13.76
C SER A 459 29.56 8.12 12.44
N LEU A 460 30.20 7.63 11.37
CA LEU A 460 30.18 8.26 10.05
C LEU A 460 28.79 8.25 9.41
N GLY A 461 28.07 7.13 9.49
CA GLY A 461 26.69 7.02 8.99
C GLY A 461 25.74 7.99 9.69
N LEU A 462 25.93 8.19 11.00
CA LEU A 462 25.12 9.12 11.79
C LEU A 462 25.37 10.58 11.44
N LYS A 463 26.61 10.97 11.10
CA LYS A 463 26.94 12.32 10.61
C LYS A 463 26.26 12.63 9.28
N LYS A 464 26.33 11.71 8.31
CA LYS A 464 25.67 11.86 6.99
C LYS A 464 24.15 12.01 7.11
N ILE A 465 23.51 11.31 8.04
CA ILE A 465 22.07 11.43 8.31
C ILE A 465 21.72 12.83 8.85
N TRP A 466 22.57 13.41 9.70
CA TRP A 466 22.34 14.73 10.28
C TRP A 466 22.46 15.85 9.24
N GLU A 467 23.43 15.77 8.34
CA GLU A 467 23.61 16.75 7.26
C GLU A 467 22.42 16.76 6.29
N LYS A 468 21.95 15.59 5.85
CA LYS A 468 20.77 15.47 4.97
C LYS A 468 19.48 16.03 5.61
N ARG A 469 19.33 15.90 6.93
CA ARG A 469 18.17 16.45 7.66
C ARG A 469 18.20 17.96 7.79
N LEU A 470 19.38 18.56 7.89
CA LEU A 470 19.53 20.00 7.99
C LEU A 470 19.21 20.68 6.64
N GLN A 471 19.63 20.08 5.54
CA GLN A 471 19.32 20.57 4.19
C GLN A 471 17.81 20.52 3.90
N PHE A 472 17.14 19.42 4.25
CA PHE A 472 15.69 19.30 4.03
C PHE A 472 14.86 20.35 4.76
N ARG A 473 15.17 20.62 6.04
CA ARG A 473 14.43 21.61 6.82
C ARG A 473 14.53 23.00 6.21
N LYS A 474 15.73 23.39 5.78
CA LYS A 474 15.95 24.70 5.15
C LYS A 474 15.19 24.84 3.82
N SER A 475 15.09 23.77 3.03
CA SER A 475 14.31 23.78 1.78
C SER A 475 12.80 23.84 2.02
N GLN A 476 12.30 23.18 3.08
CA GLN A 476 10.89 23.19 3.44
C GLN A 476 10.43 24.58 3.91
N GLU A 477 11.22 25.24 4.75
CA GLU A 477 10.91 26.59 5.27
C GLU A 477 10.89 27.65 4.16
N LYS A 478 11.82 27.57 3.19
CA LYS A 478 11.83 28.48 2.03
C LYS A 478 10.60 28.32 1.12
N CYS A 479 10.18 27.08 0.87
CA CYS A 479 9.03 26.81 0.01
C CYS A 479 7.71 27.27 0.64
N TYR A 480 7.58 27.10 1.96
CA TYR A 480 6.41 27.58 2.71
C TYR A 480 6.27 29.10 2.68
N PHE A 481 7.37 29.84 2.88
CA PHE A 481 7.35 31.31 2.84
C PHE A 481 6.97 31.85 1.47
N SER A 482 7.60 31.33 0.40
CA SER A 482 7.31 31.76 -0.97
C SER A 482 5.87 31.45 -1.39
N TRP A 483 5.31 30.32 -0.97
CA TRP A 483 3.93 29.95 -1.28
C TRP A 483 2.91 30.84 -0.54
N ALA A 484 3.17 31.18 0.72
CA ALA A 484 2.31 32.06 1.51
C ALA A 484 2.29 33.50 0.97
N GLU A 485 3.43 34.00 0.49
CA GLU A 485 3.57 35.35 -0.07
C GLU A 485 2.85 35.49 -1.41
N SER A 486 2.97 34.50 -2.31
CA SER A 486 2.25 34.50 -3.59
C SER A 486 0.73 34.41 -3.45
N ILE A 487 0.22 33.74 -2.41
CA ILE A 487 -1.23 33.71 -2.13
C ILE A 487 -1.71 35.08 -1.62
N ALA A 488 -0.91 35.75 -0.79
CA ALA A 488 -1.24 37.07 -0.26
C ALA A 488 -1.25 38.14 -1.36
N GLU A 489 -0.30 38.11 -2.31
CA GLU A 489 -0.29 39.01 -3.47
C GLU A 489 -1.44 38.75 -4.43
N ALA A 490 -1.72 37.48 -4.78
CA ALA A 490 -2.81 37.13 -5.68
C ALA A 490 -4.20 37.48 -5.12
N ALA A 491 -4.35 37.52 -3.80
CA ALA A 491 -5.58 37.95 -3.14
C ALA A 491 -5.75 39.49 -3.10
N LYS A 492 -4.66 40.25 -3.25
CA LYS A 492 -4.65 41.72 -3.09
C LYS A 492 -5.08 42.47 -4.36
N GLU A 493 -4.87 41.90 -5.54
CA GLU A 493 -5.14 42.57 -6.82
C GLU A 493 -6.60 42.44 -7.31
N GLY A 494 -7.35 41.45 -6.84
CA GLY A 494 -8.73 41.19 -7.30
C GLY A 494 -8.81 40.78 -8.79
N GLY A 495 -9.98 40.29 -9.22
CA GLY A 495 -10.23 39.94 -10.62
C GLY A 495 -10.79 41.11 -11.44
N TYR A 496 -10.68 41.05 -12.77
CA TYR A 496 -11.33 42.03 -13.66
C TYR A 496 -12.83 42.08 -13.36
N ASP A 497 -13.33 43.29 -13.10
CA ASP A 497 -14.71 43.66 -12.75
C ASP A 497 -15.05 43.57 -11.25
N GLN A 498 -14.07 43.37 -10.37
CA GLN A 498 -14.24 43.53 -8.92
C GLN A 498 -13.44 44.73 -8.41
N GLU A 499 -14.04 45.58 -7.57
CA GLU A 499 -13.32 46.66 -6.91
C GLU A 499 -12.19 46.10 -6.05
N GLN A 500 -11.03 46.77 -6.11
CA GLN A 500 -9.87 46.44 -5.31
C GLN A 500 -10.24 46.58 -3.83
N LEU A 501 -10.45 45.44 -3.16
CA LEU A 501 -10.86 45.43 -1.76
C LEU A 501 -9.65 45.80 -0.88
N ASP A 502 -9.75 46.92 -0.16
CA ASP A 502 -8.78 47.36 0.85
C ASP A 502 -8.80 46.41 2.07
N TRP A 503 -8.08 45.29 1.94
CA TRP A 503 -7.92 44.27 2.99
C TRP A 503 -6.85 44.64 4.02
N ASP A 504 -6.96 45.83 4.62
CA ASP A 504 -6.31 46.13 5.91
C ASP A 504 -7.19 45.68 7.09
N SER A 505 -8.10 44.74 6.90
CA SER A 505 -8.99 44.24 7.97
C SER A 505 -8.20 43.62 9.13
N TYR A 506 -7.03 43.04 8.88
CA TYR A 506 -6.19 42.49 9.95
C TYR A 506 -5.45 43.58 10.74
N GLU A 507 -5.00 44.66 10.08
CA GLU A 507 -4.38 45.81 10.74
C GLU A 507 -5.41 46.72 11.41
N LYS A 508 -6.57 46.96 10.78
CA LYS A 508 -7.74 47.62 11.38
C LYS A 508 -8.31 46.82 12.56
N MET A 509 -8.45 45.48 12.46
CA MET A 509 -8.81 44.65 13.63
C MET A 509 -7.74 44.68 14.72
N LYS A 510 -6.46 44.72 14.37
CA LYS A 510 -5.39 44.79 15.36
C LYS A 510 -5.42 46.14 16.09
N VAL A 511 -5.65 47.23 15.37
CA VAL A 511 -5.84 48.58 15.93
C VAL A 511 -7.14 48.65 16.75
N ASP A 512 -8.23 48.05 16.30
CA ASP A 512 -9.52 48.01 17.02
C ASP A 512 -9.44 47.14 18.28
N ILE A 513 -8.71 46.02 18.24
CA ILE A 513 -8.46 45.16 19.40
C ILE A 513 -7.55 45.89 20.39
N GLU A 514 -6.52 46.59 19.93
CA GLU A 514 -5.66 47.42 20.79
C GLU A 514 -6.44 48.59 21.40
N HIS A 515 -7.31 49.24 20.63
CA HIS A 515 -8.19 50.31 21.10
C HIS A 515 -9.21 49.78 22.12
N GLN A 516 -9.86 48.64 21.87
CA GLN A 516 -10.76 47.97 22.82
C GLN A 516 -10.03 47.54 24.09
N LEU A 517 -8.80 47.04 24.00
CA LEU A 517 -7.98 46.69 25.16
C LEU A 517 -7.59 47.94 25.98
N LEU A 518 -7.29 49.06 25.33
CA LEU A 518 -7.04 50.35 25.97
C LEU A 518 -8.31 50.89 26.65
N GLN A 519 -9.45 50.80 25.99
CA GLN A 519 -10.75 51.23 26.52
C GLN A 519 -11.16 50.37 27.73
N GLN A 520 -11.02 49.04 27.64
CA GLN A 520 -11.25 48.14 28.77
C GLN A 520 -10.30 48.40 29.94
N ARG A 521 -9.03 48.76 29.69
CA ARG A 521 -8.09 49.15 30.75
C ARG A 521 -8.48 50.48 31.38
N ALA A 522 -8.89 51.47 30.58
CA ALA A 522 -9.37 52.77 31.07
C ALA A 522 -10.66 52.63 31.87
N ASP A 523 -11.59 51.78 31.43
CA ASP A 523 -12.87 51.52 32.12
C ASP A 523 -12.66 50.70 33.39
N LYS A 524 -11.71 49.77 33.40
CA LYS A 524 -11.31 49.04 34.62
C LYS A 524 -10.59 49.95 35.62
N ALA A 525 -9.82 50.93 35.14
CA ALA A 525 -9.22 51.96 35.99
C ALA A 525 -10.29 52.92 36.55
N ARG A 526 -11.23 53.39 35.72
CA ARG A 526 -12.39 54.19 36.17
C ARG A 526 -13.26 53.42 37.16
N ALA A 527 -13.51 52.13 36.92
CA ALA A 527 -14.26 51.28 37.83
C ALA A 527 -13.54 51.08 39.17
N LYS A 528 -12.20 50.99 39.17
CA LYS A 528 -11.40 50.98 40.40
C LYS A 528 -11.48 52.29 41.15
N GLU A 529 -11.43 53.43 40.46
CA GLU A 529 -11.51 54.74 41.12
C GLU A 529 -12.93 55.01 41.66
N ILE A 530 -13.97 54.60 40.92
CA ILE A 530 -15.36 54.62 41.41
C ILE A 530 -15.52 53.66 42.59
N ALA A 531 -14.90 52.47 42.56
CA ALA A 531 -14.93 51.54 43.69
C ALA A 531 -14.18 52.10 44.91
N LYS A 532 -13.08 52.83 44.71
CA LYS A 532 -12.33 53.53 45.75
C LYS A 532 -13.16 54.68 46.34
N LEU A 533 -13.76 55.53 45.52
CA LEU A 533 -14.69 56.58 45.97
C LEU A 533 -15.92 56.00 46.67
N ARG A 534 -16.43 54.84 46.23
CA ARG A 534 -17.50 54.10 46.91
C ARG A 534 -17.03 53.51 48.23
N ALA A 535 -15.80 53.02 48.32
CA ALA A 535 -15.22 52.51 49.55
C ALA A 535 -14.95 53.64 50.55
N GLU A 536 -14.48 54.81 50.09
CA GLU A 536 -14.30 56.03 50.88
C GLU A 536 -15.64 56.61 51.34
N ARG A 537 -16.66 56.64 50.47
CA ARG A 537 -18.05 56.96 50.87
C ARG A 537 -18.60 55.93 51.85
N ALA A 538 -18.34 54.63 51.67
CA ALA A 538 -18.78 53.59 52.58
C ALA A 538 -18.02 53.61 53.91
N ALA A 539 -16.78 54.09 53.94
CA ALA A 539 -16.00 54.34 55.14
C ALA A 539 -16.51 55.60 55.87
N MET A 540 -16.86 56.66 55.14
CA MET A 540 -17.55 57.84 55.69
C MET A 540 -18.95 57.51 56.22
N ILE A 541 -19.70 56.64 55.54
CA ILE A 541 -21.00 56.14 56.02
C ILE A 541 -20.81 55.25 57.24
N ARG A 542 -19.78 54.41 57.29
CA ARG A 542 -19.43 53.61 58.48
C ARG A 542 -18.94 54.46 59.66
N TRP A 543 -18.28 55.59 59.40
CA TRP A 543 -17.95 56.59 60.42
C TRP A 543 -19.20 57.34 60.89
N LYS A 544 -20.11 57.72 59.97
CA LYS A 544 -21.42 58.31 60.31
C LYS A 544 -22.37 57.33 61.03
N ASN A 545 -22.20 56.02 60.83
CA ASN A 545 -22.99 54.94 61.42
C ASN A 545 -22.25 54.19 62.55
N SER A 546 -21.25 54.83 63.16
CA SER A 546 -20.58 54.39 64.39
C SER A 546 -21.62 54.29 65.54
N PRO A 547 -21.43 53.43 66.56
CA PRO A 547 -22.46 53.00 67.51
C PRO A 547 -22.80 54.04 68.59
N SER A 548 -22.96 55.30 68.19
CA SER A 548 -23.59 56.38 68.95
C SER A 548 -24.75 56.98 68.14
N ARG A 549 -25.66 56.12 67.72
CA ARG A 549 -27.09 56.38 67.51
C ARG A 549 -27.75 55.03 67.23
N LYS A 550 -27.89 54.26 68.31
CA LYS A 550 -28.96 53.27 68.42
C LYS A 550 -30.29 53.95 68.11
N GLU A 551 -31.25 53.12 67.74
CA GLU A 551 -32.68 53.40 67.91
C GLU A 551 -33.23 54.49 67.01
N GLU A 552 -33.60 54.11 65.79
CA GLU A 552 -34.99 54.35 65.39
C GLU A 552 -35.36 53.52 64.17
N LYS A 553 -36.48 52.79 64.29
CA LYS A 553 -37.35 52.33 63.20
C LYS A 553 -36.76 51.21 62.34
N ALA A 554 -36.90 49.93 62.69
CA ALA A 554 -38.18 49.24 62.92
C ALA A 554 -39.29 49.75 61.99
N LYS A 555 -39.56 49.05 60.89
CA LYS A 555 -40.85 48.37 60.62
C LYS A 555 -41.04 48.02 59.14
N SER A 556 -41.76 46.92 58.97
CA SER A 556 -42.56 46.45 57.83
C SER A 556 -41.82 45.86 56.62
N ILE A 557 -41.86 44.57 56.26
CA ILE A 557 -42.89 43.49 56.24
C ILE A 557 -43.68 43.42 54.90
N GLN A 558 -43.71 42.17 54.35
CA GLN A 558 -44.76 41.52 53.53
C GLN A 558 -44.81 41.77 52.00
N VAL A 559 -45.19 40.83 51.08
CA VAL A 559 -45.44 39.35 51.06
C VAL A 559 -46.09 38.90 49.73
N LYS A 560 -46.06 37.58 49.44
CA LYS A 560 -47.00 36.74 48.59
C LYS A 560 -46.97 36.92 47.07
N ALA A 561 -47.36 35.97 46.20
CA ALA A 561 -47.97 34.62 46.24
C ALA A 561 -47.99 34.03 44.79
N LEU A 562 -47.78 32.71 44.58
CA LEU A 562 -48.73 31.64 44.10
C LEU A 562 -49.33 31.84 42.67
N ALA A 563 -49.67 30.86 41.80
CA ALA A 563 -49.98 29.43 41.91
C ALA A 563 -50.21 28.75 40.52
N HIS A 564 -50.19 27.39 40.48
CA HIS A 564 -51.03 26.42 39.68
C HIS A 564 -50.77 26.27 38.16
N ASP A 565 -50.96 25.13 37.45
CA ASP A 565 -51.50 23.77 37.71
C ASP A 565 -51.04 22.75 36.61
N LYS A 566 -51.27 21.43 36.81
CA LYS A 566 -50.99 20.26 35.92
C LYS A 566 -52.27 19.79 35.13
N PRO A 567 -52.44 18.57 34.51
CA PRO A 567 -51.61 17.56 33.79
C PRO A 567 -52.25 16.94 32.47
N VAL A 568 -51.61 15.90 31.88
CA VAL A 568 -52.20 14.61 31.31
C VAL A 568 -51.95 14.23 29.80
N GLN A 569 -51.10 13.19 29.62
CA GLN A 569 -51.14 11.92 28.83
C GLN A 569 -51.52 11.76 27.31
N LYS A 570 -50.60 11.07 26.59
CA LYS A 570 -50.67 9.73 25.90
C LYS A 570 -50.84 9.56 24.35
N LYS A 571 -50.12 8.52 23.86
CA LYS A 571 -50.28 7.60 22.67
C LYS A 571 -49.84 8.13 21.28
N LYS A 572 -49.35 7.34 20.30
CA LYS A 572 -48.80 5.96 20.12
C LYS A 572 -48.22 5.87 18.68
N LYS A 573 -47.10 5.14 18.53
CA LYS A 573 -46.60 4.27 17.42
C LYS A 573 -46.90 4.57 15.93
N ALA A 574 -45.86 4.44 15.09
CA ALA A 574 -45.86 3.52 13.94
C ALA A 574 -44.44 2.98 13.65
N VAL A 575 -44.37 1.69 13.33
CA VAL A 575 -43.19 0.86 13.05
C VAL A 575 -43.30 0.41 11.60
N VAL A 576 -42.20 0.39 10.84
CA VAL A 576 -42.04 -0.53 9.70
C VAL A 576 -40.62 -1.09 9.70
N SER A 577 -40.53 -2.38 10.00
CA SER A 577 -39.36 -3.23 9.82
C SER A 577 -39.50 -4.06 8.55
N LYS A 578 -38.43 -4.20 7.75
CA LYS A 578 -38.30 -5.36 6.86
C LYS A 578 -36.83 -5.76 6.70
N ALA A 579 -36.53 -6.97 7.17
CA ALA A 579 -35.25 -7.62 6.99
C ALA A 579 -35.14 -8.22 5.58
N LEU A 580 -33.98 -8.04 4.93
CA LEU A 580 -33.63 -8.66 3.66
C LEU A 580 -32.68 -9.84 3.91
N LYS A 581 -33.02 -11.00 3.33
CA LYS A 581 -32.13 -12.18 3.24
C LYS A 581 -31.21 -12.01 2.02
N LEU A 582 -29.89 -12.01 2.24
CA LEU A 582 -28.89 -12.01 1.18
C LEU A 582 -28.76 -13.41 0.55
N LYS A 583 -28.94 -13.50 -0.77
CA LYS A 583 -28.38 -14.56 -1.62
C LYS A 583 -27.35 -13.90 -2.54
N ALA A 584 -26.20 -14.54 -2.69
CA ALA A 584 -25.08 -14.01 -3.46
C ALA A 584 -25.29 -14.20 -4.98
N THR A 585 -25.46 -13.10 -5.69
CA THR A 585 -25.26 -12.97 -7.14
C THR A 585 -24.34 -11.77 -7.42
N LEU A 586 -23.75 -11.70 -8.63
CA LEU A 586 -22.83 -10.65 -9.10
C LEU A 586 -23.26 -9.27 -8.59
N THR A 587 -22.49 -8.67 -7.69
CA THR A 587 -23.03 -7.69 -6.74
C THR A 587 -23.38 -6.35 -7.40
N LYS A 588 -22.55 -5.84 -8.33
CA LYS A 588 -22.71 -4.49 -8.93
C LYS A 588 -23.70 -4.43 -10.12
N GLY A 589 -23.76 -5.48 -10.95
CA GLY A 589 -24.56 -5.51 -12.19
C GLY A 589 -26.07 -5.22 -12.01
N PRO A 590 -26.78 -5.96 -11.13
CA PRO A 590 -28.22 -5.75 -10.91
C PRO A 590 -28.56 -4.36 -10.39
N ALA A 591 -27.72 -3.78 -9.53
CA ALA A 591 -27.95 -2.47 -8.95
C ALA A 591 -27.81 -1.36 -10.00
N GLN A 592 -26.70 -1.39 -10.74
CA GLN A 592 -26.44 -0.36 -11.75
C GLN A 592 -27.43 -0.40 -12.90
N ALA A 593 -27.78 -1.59 -13.41
CA ALA A 593 -28.75 -1.71 -14.50
C ALA A 593 -30.12 -1.12 -14.11
N GLN A 594 -30.61 -1.41 -12.89
CA GLN A 594 -31.87 -0.87 -12.41
C GLN A 594 -31.81 0.63 -12.14
N ASN A 595 -30.73 1.14 -11.53
CA ASN A 595 -30.60 2.58 -11.27
C ASN A 595 -30.52 3.37 -12.59
N LEU A 596 -29.72 2.90 -13.56
CA LEU A 596 -29.63 3.52 -14.88
C LEU A 596 -30.99 3.52 -15.59
N ARG A 597 -31.70 2.38 -15.60
CA ARG A 597 -33.03 2.28 -16.19
C ARG A 597 -34.01 3.26 -15.54
N ASP A 598 -34.05 3.29 -14.21
CA ASP A 598 -34.96 4.15 -13.45
C ASP A 598 -34.66 5.64 -13.73
N SER A 599 -33.38 6.06 -13.69
CA SER A 599 -32.97 7.45 -13.96
C SER A 599 -33.17 7.88 -15.41
N LEU A 600 -32.94 6.98 -16.38
CA LEU A 600 -33.19 7.27 -17.80
C LEU A 600 -34.68 7.41 -18.10
N ALA A 601 -35.52 6.60 -17.45
CA ALA A 601 -36.98 6.73 -17.55
C ALA A 601 -37.46 8.06 -16.95
N GLU A 602 -36.92 8.47 -15.81
CA GLU A 602 -37.21 9.78 -15.19
C GLU A 602 -36.75 10.95 -16.07
N ALA A 603 -35.58 10.82 -16.70
CA ALA A 603 -35.06 11.80 -17.65
C ALA A 603 -35.74 11.76 -19.04
N GLN A 604 -36.76 10.90 -19.24
CA GLN A 604 -37.47 10.71 -20.51
C GLN A 604 -36.53 10.40 -21.69
N SER A 605 -35.43 9.69 -21.41
CA SER A 605 -34.43 9.32 -22.41
C SER A 605 -34.88 8.10 -23.22
N SER A 606 -34.54 8.08 -24.51
CA SER A 606 -34.74 6.92 -25.39
C SER A 606 -33.63 5.87 -25.28
N ILE A 607 -32.63 6.07 -24.42
CA ILE A 607 -31.52 5.13 -24.24
C ILE A 607 -32.02 3.82 -23.62
N VAL A 608 -31.69 2.70 -24.25
CA VAL A 608 -32.06 1.36 -23.80
C VAL A 608 -30.93 0.75 -22.95
N VAL A 609 -31.26 0.30 -21.73
CA VAL A 609 -30.35 -0.47 -20.88
C VAL A 609 -30.56 -1.96 -21.16
N LYS A 610 -29.61 -2.60 -21.86
CA LYS A 610 -29.64 -4.04 -22.19
C LYS A 610 -28.63 -4.82 -21.35
N ILE A 611 -29.07 -5.92 -20.72
CA ILE A 611 -28.22 -6.85 -19.98
C ILE A 611 -27.71 -7.94 -20.92
N GLY A 612 -26.39 -8.10 -21.02
CA GLY A 612 -25.75 -9.19 -21.75
C GLY A 612 -25.25 -10.28 -20.80
N LEU A 613 -25.73 -11.51 -20.96
CA LEU A 613 -25.30 -12.66 -20.16
C LEU A 613 -24.71 -13.76 -21.03
N ARG A 614 -23.74 -14.51 -20.48
CA ARG A 614 -23.20 -15.71 -21.14
C ARG A 614 -24.29 -16.78 -21.25
N LYS A 615 -24.32 -17.50 -22.38
CA LYS A 615 -25.21 -18.65 -22.58
C LYS A 615 -25.15 -19.63 -21.39
N GLY A 616 -26.31 -20.01 -20.87
CA GLY A 616 -26.43 -20.90 -19.70
C GLY A 616 -26.20 -20.23 -18.34
N SER A 617 -26.11 -18.89 -18.27
CA SER A 617 -26.01 -18.17 -17.00
C SER A 617 -27.21 -18.45 -16.09
N ARG A 618 -26.95 -18.68 -14.80
CA ARG A 618 -28.03 -18.85 -13.80
C ARG A 618 -28.80 -17.55 -13.53
N SER A 619 -28.23 -16.40 -13.91
CA SER A 619 -28.79 -15.08 -13.63
C SER A 619 -29.82 -14.59 -14.67
N PHE A 620 -30.14 -15.36 -15.72
CA PHE A 620 -31.20 -14.99 -16.68
C PHE A 620 -32.55 -14.79 -15.96
N ASN A 621 -32.91 -15.72 -15.07
CA ASN A 621 -34.18 -15.63 -14.35
C ASN A 621 -34.22 -14.43 -13.39
N GLU A 622 -33.09 -14.08 -12.78
CA GLU A 622 -32.99 -12.90 -11.92
C GLU A 622 -33.12 -11.59 -12.72
N ALA A 623 -32.53 -11.52 -13.92
CA ALA A 623 -32.69 -10.38 -14.81
C ALA A 623 -34.15 -10.20 -15.26
N ARG A 624 -34.83 -11.30 -15.64
CA ARG A 624 -36.26 -11.28 -15.98
C ARG A 624 -37.13 -10.84 -14.81
N ALA A 625 -36.85 -11.34 -13.60
CA ALA A 625 -37.57 -10.92 -12.39
C ALA A 625 -37.36 -9.43 -12.07
N ALA A 626 -36.24 -8.84 -12.49
CA ALA A 626 -35.96 -7.41 -12.38
C ALA A 626 -36.55 -6.57 -13.53
N GLY A 627 -37.25 -7.19 -14.50
CA GLY A 627 -37.91 -6.53 -15.63
C GLY A 627 -37.06 -6.42 -16.91
N PHE A 628 -35.89 -7.06 -16.96
CA PHE A 628 -35.07 -7.14 -18.16
C PHE A 628 -35.38 -8.43 -18.92
N THR A 629 -35.92 -8.34 -20.13
CA THR A 629 -36.44 -9.51 -20.87
C THR A 629 -35.99 -9.51 -22.32
N GLU A 630 -36.00 -10.68 -22.95
CA GLU A 630 -35.70 -10.81 -24.36
C GLU A 630 -36.77 -10.11 -25.22
N GLU A 631 -38.04 -10.18 -24.81
CA GLU A 631 -39.20 -9.64 -25.56
C GLU A 631 -39.18 -8.12 -25.69
N ASN A 632 -38.76 -7.41 -24.63
CA ASN A 632 -38.61 -5.95 -24.66
C ASN A 632 -37.20 -5.50 -25.10
N GLY A 633 -36.36 -6.43 -25.59
CA GLY A 633 -35.03 -6.12 -26.12
C GLY A 633 -33.99 -5.71 -25.08
N THR A 634 -34.25 -5.93 -23.77
CA THR A 634 -33.38 -5.48 -22.68
C THR A 634 -32.58 -6.62 -22.01
N LEU A 635 -32.66 -7.84 -22.53
CA LEU A 635 -31.83 -8.99 -22.12
C LEU A 635 -31.38 -9.78 -23.36
N GLY A 636 -30.14 -10.26 -23.37
CA GLY A 636 -29.63 -11.07 -24.48
C GLY A 636 -28.27 -11.73 -24.22
N ASP A 637 -27.70 -12.30 -25.28
CA ASP A 637 -26.33 -12.84 -25.24
C ASP A 637 -25.30 -11.71 -25.05
N ILE A 638 -24.24 -12.01 -24.31
CA ILE A 638 -23.17 -11.05 -23.99
C ILE A 638 -22.50 -10.49 -25.25
N TRP A 639 -22.22 -11.30 -26.27
CA TRP A 639 -21.44 -10.87 -27.44
C TRP A 639 -22.29 -10.01 -28.38
N GLU A 640 -23.55 -10.39 -28.57
CA GLU A 640 -24.53 -9.58 -29.31
C GLU A 640 -24.75 -8.22 -28.62
N THR A 641 -24.85 -8.23 -27.28
CA THR A 641 -25.05 -7.00 -26.51
C THR A 641 -23.85 -6.07 -26.63
N ILE A 642 -22.61 -6.59 -26.54
CA ILE A 642 -21.39 -5.79 -26.73
C ILE A 642 -21.35 -5.19 -28.14
N ALA A 643 -21.61 -6.00 -29.17
CA ALA A 643 -21.58 -5.55 -30.56
C ALA A 643 -22.66 -4.50 -30.87
N GLY A 644 -23.79 -4.54 -30.16
CA GLY A 644 -24.88 -3.58 -30.28
C GLY A 644 -24.73 -2.30 -29.46
N SER A 645 -23.79 -2.22 -28.51
CA SER A 645 -23.72 -1.14 -27.51
C SER A 645 -22.73 -0.03 -27.88
N ASP A 646 -23.09 1.21 -27.55
CA ASP A 646 -22.20 2.39 -27.71
C ASP A 646 -21.44 2.72 -26.41
N LEU A 647 -22.00 2.33 -25.26
CA LEU A 647 -21.36 2.28 -23.95
C LEU A 647 -21.49 0.86 -23.39
N VAL A 648 -20.37 0.16 -23.20
CA VAL A 648 -20.32 -1.20 -22.64
C VAL A 648 -19.87 -1.12 -21.19
N LEU A 649 -20.75 -1.45 -20.24
CA LEU A 649 -20.40 -1.55 -18.82
C LEU A 649 -19.95 -2.98 -18.49
N LEU A 650 -18.65 -3.19 -18.31
CA LEU A 650 -18.08 -4.53 -18.06
C LEU A 650 -18.15 -4.87 -16.57
N LEU A 651 -19.29 -5.40 -16.12
CA LEU A 651 -19.60 -5.68 -14.71
C LEU A 651 -19.54 -7.19 -14.35
N ILE A 652 -18.66 -7.93 -15.04
CA ILE A 652 -18.34 -9.34 -14.70
C ILE A 652 -17.21 -9.39 -13.68
N SER A 653 -16.99 -10.56 -13.06
CA SER A 653 -15.89 -10.77 -12.12
C SER A 653 -14.54 -10.40 -12.74
N ASP A 654 -13.66 -9.78 -11.96
CA ASP A 654 -12.34 -9.31 -12.38
C ASP A 654 -11.48 -10.40 -13.05
N ALA A 655 -11.47 -11.62 -12.48
CA ALA A 655 -10.79 -12.76 -13.09
C ALA A 655 -11.34 -13.11 -14.48
N ALA A 656 -12.66 -12.98 -14.68
CA ALA A 656 -13.27 -13.20 -16.00
C ALA A 656 -12.94 -12.06 -16.98
N GLN A 657 -12.79 -10.82 -16.52
CA GLN A 657 -12.30 -9.72 -17.37
C GLN A 657 -10.89 -10.04 -17.87
N ALA A 658 -9.99 -10.43 -16.96
CA ALA A 658 -8.62 -10.83 -17.30
C ALA A 658 -8.54 -12.01 -18.29
N GLU A 659 -9.51 -12.93 -18.28
CA GLU A 659 -9.53 -14.07 -19.20
C GLU A 659 -10.19 -13.77 -20.54
N ASN A 660 -11.06 -12.76 -20.62
CA ASN A 660 -11.92 -12.54 -21.79
C ASN A 660 -11.73 -11.18 -22.45
N TYR A 661 -10.79 -10.34 -21.99
CA TYR A 661 -10.62 -8.96 -22.50
C TYR A 661 -10.43 -8.92 -24.03
N GLU A 662 -9.67 -9.85 -24.61
CA GLU A 662 -9.44 -9.90 -26.06
C GLU A 662 -10.75 -10.11 -26.83
N LYS A 663 -11.58 -11.03 -26.33
CA LYS A 663 -12.87 -11.31 -26.94
C LYS A 663 -13.83 -10.14 -26.77
N VAL A 664 -13.85 -9.49 -25.59
CA VAL A 664 -14.63 -8.26 -25.38
C VAL A 664 -14.19 -7.18 -26.38
N PHE A 665 -12.89 -6.87 -26.46
CA PHE A 665 -12.36 -5.86 -27.37
C PHE A 665 -12.67 -6.14 -28.84
N SER A 666 -12.61 -7.40 -29.26
CA SER A 666 -12.93 -7.78 -30.65
C SER A 666 -14.41 -7.56 -31.05
N HIS A 667 -15.33 -7.51 -30.08
CA HIS A 667 -16.76 -7.28 -30.33
C HIS A 667 -17.15 -5.82 -30.16
N MET A 668 -16.27 -4.97 -29.63
CA MET A 668 -16.61 -3.55 -29.43
C MET A 668 -16.69 -2.81 -30.76
N LYS A 669 -17.66 -1.91 -30.89
CA LYS A 669 -17.75 -1.01 -32.03
C LYS A 669 -16.56 -0.04 -32.03
N PRO A 670 -16.01 0.32 -33.19
CA PRO A 670 -15.08 1.44 -33.28
C PRO A 670 -15.66 2.74 -32.71
N ASN A 671 -14.86 3.50 -31.97
CA ASN A 671 -15.23 4.75 -31.28
C ASN A 671 -16.33 4.60 -30.20
N SER A 672 -16.64 3.36 -29.78
CA SER A 672 -17.49 3.13 -28.60
C SER A 672 -16.72 3.32 -27.30
N ILE A 673 -17.44 3.28 -26.18
CA ILE A 673 -16.92 3.54 -24.83
C ILE A 673 -16.97 2.25 -24.01
N LEU A 674 -15.84 1.86 -23.42
CA LEU A 674 -15.76 0.83 -22.39
C LEU A 674 -15.85 1.48 -21.00
N GLY A 675 -16.87 1.15 -20.23
CA GLY A 675 -17.05 1.56 -18.84
C GLY A 675 -16.68 0.44 -17.88
N LEU A 676 -15.81 0.73 -16.91
CA LEU A 676 -15.42 -0.17 -15.82
C LEU A 676 -15.90 0.36 -14.47
N SER A 677 -16.28 -0.52 -13.54
CA SER A 677 -16.56 -0.13 -12.14
C SER A 677 -15.48 -0.52 -11.16
N HIS A 678 -14.32 -0.88 -11.71
CA HIS A 678 -13.08 -1.16 -11.02
C HIS A 678 -11.92 -1.18 -12.04
N GLY A 679 -10.73 -0.72 -11.66
CA GLY A 679 -9.56 -0.61 -12.51
C GLY A 679 -8.70 -1.87 -12.61
N PHE A 680 -9.17 -3.00 -12.08
CA PHE A 680 -8.46 -4.29 -12.12
C PHE A 680 -7.95 -4.66 -13.52
N LEU A 681 -8.79 -4.48 -14.56
CA LEU A 681 -8.41 -4.84 -15.92
C LEU A 681 -7.22 -4.03 -16.42
N LEU A 682 -7.10 -2.74 -16.04
CA LEU A 682 -5.90 -1.95 -16.35
C LEU A 682 -4.66 -2.56 -15.68
N GLY A 683 -4.73 -2.85 -14.38
CA GLY A 683 -3.61 -3.45 -13.66
C GLY A 683 -3.22 -4.83 -14.22
N HIS A 684 -4.19 -5.61 -14.67
CA HIS A 684 -3.94 -6.88 -15.36
C HIS A 684 -3.20 -6.68 -16.69
N LEU A 685 -3.68 -5.78 -17.56
CA LEU A 685 -3.05 -5.46 -18.84
C LEU A 685 -1.63 -4.93 -18.64
N GLN A 686 -1.44 -4.02 -17.68
CA GLN A 686 -0.11 -3.51 -17.30
C GLN A 686 0.84 -4.64 -16.88
N SER A 687 0.36 -5.64 -16.12
CA SER A 687 1.16 -6.80 -15.73
C SER A 687 1.60 -7.68 -16.92
N LEU A 688 0.93 -7.55 -18.07
CA LEU A 688 1.27 -8.22 -19.33
C LEU A 688 2.07 -7.32 -20.28
N GLY A 689 2.34 -6.06 -19.92
CA GLY A 689 2.92 -5.06 -20.82
C GLY A 689 1.98 -4.63 -21.94
N LEU A 690 0.67 -4.76 -21.72
CA LEU A 690 -0.41 -4.41 -22.64
C LEU A 690 -1.18 -3.17 -22.15
N ASP A 691 -2.01 -2.61 -23.03
CA ASP A 691 -2.92 -1.49 -22.75
C ASP A 691 -4.20 -1.68 -23.58
N PHE A 692 -5.22 -0.86 -23.32
CA PHE A 692 -6.50 -0.90 -24.02
C PHE A 692 -6.37 -0.55 -25.52
N PRO A 693 -7.27 -1.06 -26.38
CA PRO A 693 -7.29 -0.71 -27.81
C PRO A 693 -7.41 0.79 -28.03
N LYS A 694 -6.66 1.35 -28.99
CA LYS A 694 -6.60 2.81 -29.26
C LYS A 694 -7.85 3.40 -29.93
N HIS A 695 -8.77 2.57 -30.40
CA HIS A 695 -9.94 2.99 -31.16
C HIS A 695 -11.25 3.02 -30.33
N ILE A 696 -11.17 2.91 -29.00
CA ILE A 696 -12.32 2.99 -28.07
C ILE A 696 -12.03 3.98 -26.94
N SER A 697 -13.02 4.68 -26.40
CA SER A 697 -12.80 5.40 -25.12
C SER A 697 -12.85 4.41 -23.95
N VAL A 698 -12.11 4.70 -22.89
CA VAL A 698 -12.08 3.87 -21.67
C VAL A 698 -12.32 4.76 -20.46
N ILE A 699 -13.41 4.50 -19.76
CA ILE A 699 -13.84 5.27 -18.58
C ILE A 699 -14.09 4.34 -17.40
N ALA A 700 -14.15 4.93 -16.22
CA ALA A 700 -14.49 4.25 -14.99
C ALA A 700 -15.51 5.05 -14.18
N VAL A 701 -16.47 4.37 -13.58
CA VAL A 701 -17.32 4.86 -12.48
C VAL A 701 -17.39 3.77 -11.44
N CYS A 702 -16.79 4.04 -10.29
CA CYS A 702 -16.53 3.08 -9.23
C CYS A 702 -17.27 3.50 -7.96
N PRO A 703 -18.50 2.97 -7.73
CA PRO A 703 -19.22 3.19 -6.47
C PRO A 703 -18.42 2.65 -5.29
N LYS A 704 -18.25 3.49 -4.26
CA LYS A 704 -17.52 3.21 -3.00
C LYS A 704 -18.47 2.60 -1.98
N GLY A 705 -18.93 1.40 -2.34
CA GLY A 705 -19.88 0.61 -1.58
C GLY A 705 -20.31 -0.63 -2.33
N MET A 706 -20.87 -1.59 -1.58
CA MET A 706 -21.34 -2.85 -2.14
C MET A 706 -22.56 -2.66 -3.05
N GLY A 707 -22.68 -3.47 -4.10
CA GLY A 707 -23.79 -3.31 -5.04
C GLY A 707 -25.22 -3.30 -4.42
N PRO A 708 -25.54 -4.11 -3.39
CA PRO A 708 -26.81 -3.99 -2.68
C PRO A 708 -27.04 -2.63 -2.01
N SER A 709 -26.00 -1.99 -1.46
CA SER A 709 -26.12 -0.65 -0.85
C SER A 709 -26.36 0.42 -1.92
N VAL A 710 -25.72 0.30 -3.09
CA VAL A 710 -25.96 1.17 -4.27
C VAL A 710 -27.44 1.18 -4.66
N ARG A 711 -28.10 0.01 -4.76
CA ARG A 711 -29.54 -0.03 -5.08
C ARG A 711 -30.40 0.46 -3.92
N ARG A 712 -30.11 0.04 -2.69
CA ARG A 712 -30.91 0.36 -1.50
C ARG A 712 -30.95 1.87 -1.26
N LEU A 713 -29.80 2.52 -1.26
CA LEU A 713 -29.69 3.96 -1.00
C LEU A 713 -30.25 4.78 -2.17
N TYR A 714 -30.08 4.34 -3.42
CA TYR A 714 -30.75 4.96 -4.57
C TYR A 714 -32.28 4.95 -4.43
N VAL A 715 -32.86 3.82 -4.02
CA VAL A 715 -34.32 3.73 -3.79
C VAL A 715 -34.76 4.65 -2.67
N GLN A 716 -33.99 4.74 -1.58
CA GLN A 716 -34.23 5.73 -0.51
C GLN A 716 -34.09 7.18 -1.02
N GLY A 717 -33.19 7.41 -1.99
CA GLY A 717 -32.96 8.68 -2.67
C GLY A 717 -34.19 9.25 -3.38
N LYS A 718 -35.15 8.39 -3.74
CA LYS A 718 -36.43 8.82 -4.32
C LYS A 718 -37.29 9.64 -3.34
N GLU A 719 -37.10 9.43 -2.04
CA GLU A 719 -37.82 10.15 -0.98
C GLU A 719 -36.90 11.15 -0.23
N ILE A 720 -35.62 10.81 -0.10
CA ILE A 720 -34.63 11.57 0.67
C ILE A 720 -33.56 12.10 -0.27
N ASN A 721 -33.60 13.41 -0.54
CA ASN A 721 -32.60 14.05 -1.39
C ASN A 721 -31.17 13.83 -0.84
N GLY A 722 -30.26 13.39 -1.71
CA GLY A 722 -28.86 13.13 -1.38
C GLY A 722 -28.54 11.72 -0.86
N ALA A 723 -29.52 10.81 -0.76
CA ALA A 723 -29.24 9.41 -0.42
C ALA A 723 -28.71 8.61 -1.63
N GLY A 724 -27.54 7.99 -1.47
CA GLY A 724 -26.85 7.22 -2.51
C GLY A 724 -25.45 6.79 -2.07
N ILE A 725 -24.71 6.12 -2.97
CA ILE A 725 -23.30 5.76 -2.74
C ILE A 725 -22.39 6.68 -3.56
N ASN A 726 -21.40 7.29 -2.91
CA ASN A 726 -20.38 8.09 -3.59
C ASN A 726 -19.65 7.26 -4.64
N SER A 727 -19.22 7.89 -5.73
CA SER A 727 -18.44 7.22 -6.77
C SER A 727 -17.16 7.97 -7.08
N ALA A 728 -16.10 7.21 -7.35
CA ALA A 728 -14.94 7.73 -8.06
C ALA A 728 -15.18 7.61 -9.57
N PHE A 729 -14.66 8.53 -10.38
CA PHE A 729 -14.67 8.39 -11.83
C PHE A 729 -13.30 8.70 -12.43
N GLY A 730 -13.00 8.11 -13.59
CA GLY A 730 -11.79 8.41 -14.34
C GLY A 730 -11.97 8.20 -15.85
N ALA A 731 -11.32 9.02 -16.66
CA ALA A 731 -11.23 8.85 -18.11
C ALA A 731 -9.80 8.46 -18.48
N HIS A 732 -9.57 7.17 -18.77
CA HIS A 732 -8.25 6.64 -19.12
C HIS A 732 -7.88 6.91 -20.58
N GLN A 733 -8.85 6.77 -21.47
CA GLN A 733 -8.69 7.06 -22.89
C GLN A 733 -9.94 7.77 -23.41
N ASP A 734 -9.76 8.86 -24.15
CA ASP A 734 -10.83 9.64 -24.76
C ASP A 734 -10.55 9.84 -26.25
N VAL A 735 -11.33 9.19 -27.11
CA VAL A 735 -11.09 9.16 -28.56
C VAL A 735 -11.82 10.26 -29.31
N ASP A 736 -12.86 10.85 -28.71
CA ASP A 736 -13.77 11.79 -29.38
C ASP A 736 -14.26 12.95 -28.49
N GLY A 737 -13.76 13.06 -27.25
CA GLY A 737 -14.04 14.14 -26.32
C GLY A 737 -15.26 13.89 -25.42
N ARG A 738 -15.99 12.77 -25.59
CA ARG A 738 -17.21 12.49 -24.82
C ARG A 738 -16.97 11.77 -23.50
N ALA A 739 -15.77 11.24 -23.28
CA ALA A 739 -15.52 10.28 -22.20
C ALA A 739 -15.86 10.83 -20.80
N THR A 740 -15.48 12.08 -20.52
CA THR A 740 -15.69 12.71 -19.21
C THR A 740 -17.18 12.88 -18.89
N ASP A 741 -17.96 13.42 -19.83
CA ASP A 741 -19.39 13.67 -19.63
C ASP A 741 -20.19 12.38 -19.55
N VAL A 742 -19.81 11.34 -20.31
CA VAL A 742 -20.43 10.02 -20.22
C VAL A 742 -20.15 9.38 -18.85
N ALA A 743 -18.93 9.51 -18.32
CA ALA A 743 -18.60 9.00 -16.99
C ALA A 743 -19.37 9.73 -15.88
N LEU A 744 -19.45 11.07 -15.95
CA LEU A 744 -20.23 11.86 -14.99
C LEU A 744 -21.73 11.55 -15.09
N GLY A 745 -22.28 11.47 -16.30
CA GLY A 745 -23.68 11.11 -16.53
C GLY A 745 -24.03 9.71 -16.01
N TRP A 746 -23.14 8.73 -16.23
CA TRP A 746 -23.28 7.40 -15.64
C TRP A 746 -23.29 7.46 -14.11
N SER A 747 -22.34 8.16 -13.48
CA SER A 747 -22.26 8.30 -12.02
C SER A 747 -23.51 8.96 -11.42
N VAL A 748 -24.00 10.04 -12.04
CA VAL A 748 -25.23 10.72 -11.61
C VAL A 748 -26.44 9.80 -11.75
N ALA A 749 -26.56 9.05 -12.84
CA ALA A 749 -27.64 8.09 -13.05
C ALA A 749 -27.58 6.88 -12.12
N LEU A 750 -26.44 6.60 -11.47
CA LEU A 750 -26.37 5.64 -10.36
C LEU A 750 -26.88 6.21 -9.03
N GLY A 751 -27.13 7.52 -8.96
CA GLY A 751 -27.52 8.27 -7.77
C GLY A 751 -26.37 8.60 -6.84
N SER A 752 -25.16 8.79 -7.36
CA SER A 752 -24.03 9.15 -6.51
C SER A 752 -24.16 10.55 -5.91
N PRO A 753 -24.21 10.70 -4.57
CA PRO A 753 -24.37 12.02 -3.93
C PRO A 753 -23.19 12.95 -4.25
N PHE A 754 -21.99 12.37 -4.31
CA PHE A 754 -20.79 13.04 -4.74
C PHE A 754 -19.97 12.13 -5.67
N THR A 755 -19.45 12.72 -6.74
CA THR A 755 -18.59 12.07 -7.71
C THR A 755 -17.23 12.76 -7.74
N PHE A 756 -16.15 12.03 -7.43
CA PHE A 756 -14.80 12.58 -7.39
C PHE A 756 -13.90 12.00 -8.47
N ALA A 757 -13.00 12.82 -9.00
CA ALA A 757 -12.06 12.39 -10.03
C ALA A 757 -10.91 11.55 -9.46
N THR A 758 -10.57 10.48 -10.16
CA THR A 758 -9.39 9.63 -9.95
C THR A 758 -8.87 9.12 -11.29
N THR A 759 -7.85 8.27 -11.28
CA THR A 759 -7.42 7.49 -12.45
C THR A 759 -7.70 6.00 -12.21
N LEU A 760 -7.85 5.21 -13.27
CA LEU A 760 -7.97 3.75 -13.14
C LEU A 760 -6.82 3.15 -12.31
N GLU A 761 -5.61 3.72 -12.44
CA GLU A 761 -4.43 3.26 -11.69
C GLU A 761 -4.52 3.53 -10.19
N GLN A 762 -4.93 4.73 -9.79
CA GLN A 762 -5.11 5.06 -8.38
C GLN A 762 -6.31 4.30 -7.79
N GLU A 763 -7.37 4.13 -8.58
CA GLU A 763 -8.56 3.41 -8.16
C GLU A 763 -8.25 1.94 -7.87
N TYR A 764 -7.62 1.20 -8.79
CA TYR A 764 -7.36 -0.22 -8.51
C TYR A 764 -6.39 -0.41 -7.34
N LYS A 765 -5.44 0.52 -7.18
CA LYS A 765 -4.47 0.45 -6.07
C LYS A 765 -5.12 0.70 -4.73
N SER A 766 -6.06 1.65 -4.64
CA SER A 766 -6.73 1.99 -3.39
C SER A 766 -7.84 0.99 -3.05
N ASP A 767 -8.62 0.56 -4.02
CA ASP A 767 -9.79 -0.32 -3.85
C ASP A 767 -9.37 -1.75 -3.47
N ILE A 768 -8.49 -2.41 -4.25
CA ILE A 768 -7.99 -3.78 -3.96
C ILE A 768 -7.28 -3.83 -2.59
N PHE A 769 -6.56 -2.76 -2.26
CA PHE A 769 -5.91 -2.57 -0.97
C PHE A 769 -6.92 -2.33 0.16
N GLY A 770 -7.94 -1.50 -0.06
CA GLY A 770 -8.96 -1.14 0.91
C GLY A 770 -9.79 -2.35 1.36
N GLU A 771 -10.20 -3.21 0.42
CA GLU A 771 -10.95 -4.44 0.70
C GLU A 771 -10.12 -5.44 1.52
N ARG A 772 -8.81 -5.54 1.28
CA ARG A 772 -7.89 -6.34 2.12
C ARG A 772 -7.58 -5.67 3.45
N GLY A 773 -7.63 -4.33 3.46
CA GLY A 773 -7.48 -3.48 4.63
C GLY A 773 -8.75 -3.42 5.46
N ILE A 774 -9.10 -2.21 5.88
CA ILE A 774 -10.13 -1.97 6.89
C ILE A 774 -11.54 -2.36 6.44
N LEU A 775 -11.84 -2.41 5.14
CA LEU A 775 -13.19 -2.64 4.66
C LEU A 775 -13.66 -4.08 4.92
N LEU A 776 -12.78 -5.09 4.74
CA LEU A 776 -13.10 -6.50 4.98
C LEU A 776 -11.99 -7.26 5.70
N GLY A 777 -10.80 -7.38 5.09
CA GLY A 777 -9.76 -8.31 5.54
C GLY A 777 -9.22 -7.99 6.94
N ALA A 778 -8.73 -6.78 7.15
CA ALA A 778 -8.11 -6.37 8.41
C ALA A 778 -9.13 -6.24 9.54
N VAL A 779 -10.36 -5.77 9.27
CA VAL A 779 -11.42 -5.72 10.29
C VAL A 779 -11.84 -7.13 10.73
N HIS A 780 -11.94 -8.09 9.81
CA HIS A 780 -12.18 -9.50 10.13
C HIS A 780 -11.06 -10.06 11.03
N GLY A 781 -9.80 -9.92 10.64
CA GLY A 781 -8.67 -10.39 11.44
C GLY A 781 -8.61 -9.74 12.83
N MET A 782 -8.94 -8.44 12.91
CA MET A 782 -9.00 -7.69 14.16
C MET A 782 -10.09 -8.24 15.10
N VAL A 783 -11.32 -8.43 14.62
CA VAL A 783 -12.42 -8.91 15.49
C VAL A 783 -12.18 -10.34 15.99
N GLU A 784 -11.62 -11.22 15.14
CA GLU A 784 -11.22 -12.58 15.53
C GLU A 784 -10.12 -12.56 16.61
N ALA A 785 -9.12 -11.69 16.46
CA ALA A 785 -8.03 -11.57 17.42
C ALA A 785 -8.50 -10.99 18.78
N LEU A 786 -9.35 -9.97 18.75
CA LEU A 786 -9.91 -9.35 19.96
C LEU A 786 -10.87 -10.29 20.68
N PHE A 787 -11.76 -10.98 19.95
CA PHE A 787 -12.65 -11.99 20.53
C PHE A 787 -11.85 -13.07 21.27
N ARG A 788 -10.81 -13.62 20.62
CA ARG A 788 -9.93 -14.63 21.23
C ARG A 788 -9.27 -14.09 22.50
N ARG A 789 -8.65 -12.91 22.42
CA ARG A 789 -8.00 -12.24 23.55
C ARG A 789 -8.96 -12.01 24.72
N TYR A 790 -10.19 -11.57 24.45
CA TYR A 790 -11.17 -11.32 25.52
C TYR A 790 -11.60 -12.62 26.18
N THR A 791 -11.87 -13.68 25.40
CA THR A 791 -12.24 -14.98 25.97
C THR A 791 -11.10 -15.62 26.76
N GLU A 792 -9.84 -15.50 26.32
CA GLU A 792 -8.66 -15.99 27.05
C GLU A 792 -8.44 -15.24 28.37
N ASN A 793 -8.84 -13.97 28.44
CA ASN A 793 -8.78 -13.16 29.67
C ASN A 793 -10.04 -13.31 30.56
N GLY A 794 -10.88 -14.31 30.31
CA GLY A 794 -12.04 -14.64 31.15
C GLY A 794 -13.32 -13.86 30.85
N MET A 795 -13.37 -13.08 29.76
CA MET A 795 -14.63 -12.44 29.32
C MET A 795 -15.57 -13.49 28.72
N THR A 796 -16.86 -13.39 29.01
CA THR A 796 -17.87 -14.27 28.40
C THR A 796 -17.92 -14.08 26.89
N GLU A 797 -18.22 -15.14 26.14
CA GLU A 797 -18.24 -15.11 24.67
C GLU A 797 -19.21 -14.03 24.12
N GLU A 798 -20.36 -13.85 24.77
CA GLU A 798 -21.37 -12.86 24.35
C GLU A 798 -20.88 -11.42 24.55
N LEU A 799 -20.20 -11.15 25.66
CA LEU A 799 -19.67 -9.82 25.97
C LEU A 799 -18.45 -9.51 25.09
N ALA A 800 -17.62 -10.51 24.81
CA ALA A 800 -16.49 -10.40 23.88
C ALA A 800 -16.94 -10.03 22.45
N TYR A 801 -18.05 -10.60 21.97
CA TYR A 801 -18.61 -10.27 20.65
C TYR A 801 -19.19 -8.85 20.60
N LYS A 802 -19.81 -8.35 21.68
CA LYS A 802 -20.48 -7.04 21.70
C LYS A 802 -19.51 -5.84 21.72
N ASN A 803 -18.30 -6.00 22.22
CA ASN A 803 -17.38 -4.93 22.62
C ASN A 803 -16.52 -4.32 21.49
N THR A 804 -17.06 -3.97 20.31
CA THR A 804 -16.24 -3.46 19.17
C THR A 804 -16.84 -2.22 18.44
N GLY A 805 -16.33 -0.97 18.61
CA GLY A 805 -16.91 0.27 18.00
C GLY A 805 -16.02 1.57 17.93
N MET A 806 -16.47 2.67 17.26
CA MET A 806 -15.65 3.73 16.55
C MET A 806 -15.68 5.24 17.00
N LEU A 807 -14.51 5.91 16.95
CA LEU A 807 -14.11 7.36 17.08
C LEU A 807 -14.93 8.47 17.81
N SER A 808 -16.24 8.70 17.59
CA SER A 808 -17.05 9.59 18.50
C SER A 808 -16.98 9.09 19.95
N VAL A 809 -16.66 7.81 20.02
CA VAL A 809 -16.03 7.08 21.08
C VAL A 809 -14.99 7.84 21.89
N TYR A 810 -13.87 8.33 21.33
CA TYR A 810 -12.77 8.82 22.18
C TYR A 810 -13.21 9.97 23.10
N GLU A 811 -14.09 10.83 22.59
CA GLU A 811 -14.64 11.94 23.35
C GLU A 811 -15.72 11.50 24.36
N SER A 812 -16.43 10.41 24.09
CA SER A 812 -17.38 9.78 25.01
C SER A 812 -16.74 8.81 26.01
N LEU A 813 -15.45 8.48 25.86
CA LEU A 813 -14.72 7.66 26.83
C LEU A 813 -14.45 8.44 28.13
N SER A 814 -14.54 7.73 29.26
CA SER A 814 -14.01 8.22 30.55
C SER A 814 -12.50 8.45 30.47
N GLU A 815 -11.92 9.19 31.42
CA GLU A 815 -10.47 9.42 31.45
C GLU A 815 -9.65 8.12 31.54
N ASP A 816 -10.16 7.09 32.23
CA ASP A 816 -9.53 5.77 32.24
C ASP A 816 -9.74 5.02 30.93
N GLY A 817 -10.91 5.14 30.29
CA GLY A 817 -11.15 4.63 28.94
C GLY A 817 -10.20 5.26 27.91
N LYS A 818 -9.95 6.57 27.99
CA LYS A 818 -8.97 7.26 27.11
C LYS A 818 -7.56 6.72 27.28
N LYS A 819 -7.15 6.37 28.51
CA LYS A 819 -5.83 5.72 28.75
C LYS A 819 -5.76 4.36 28.08
N GLU A 820 -6.82 3.55 28.20
CA GLU A 820 -6.90 2.22 27.58
C GLU A 820 -6.92 2.32 26.05
N PHE A 821 -7.70 3.24 25.49
CA PHE A 821 -7.70 3.56 24.06
C PHE A 821 -6.31 3.94 23.58
N ASN A 822 -5.63 4.86 24.27
CA ASN A 822 -4.30 5.33 23.88
C ASN A 822 -3.25 4.20 23.93
N ALA A 823 -3.35 3.31 24.92
CA ALA A 823 -2.49 2.14 25.02
C ALA A 823 -2.72 1.17 23.84
N ALA A 824 -3.98 0.86 23.53
CA ALA A 824 -4.35 0.00 22.42
C ALA A 824 -3.93 0.60 21.06
N TYR A 825 -4.24 1.88 20.83
CA TYR A 825 -3.87 2.59 19.61
C TYR A 825 -2.36 2.58 19.38
N SER A 826 -1.59 2.97 20.41
CA SER A 826 -0.13 3.03 20.34
C SER A 826 0.51 1.67 20.05
N ALA A 827 -0.09 0.59 20.58
CA ALA A 827 0.38 -0.76 20.36
C ALA A 827 -0.01 -1.32 18.98
N ALA A 828 -1.21 -1.01 18.49
CA ALA A 828 -1.76 -1.58 17.26
C ALA A 828 -1.32 -0.86 15.98
N TYR A 829 -1.03 0.44 16.03
CA TYR A 829 -0.81 1.27 14.85
C TYR A 829 0.28 0.74 13.91
N TYR A 830 1.48 0.48 14.44
CA TYR A 830 2.60 0.02 13.60
C TYR A 830 2.43 -1.42 13.09
N PRO A 831 1.97 -2.40 13.91
CA PRO A 831 1.62 -3.72 13.39
C PRO A 831 0.57 -3.68 12.27
N CYS A 832 -0.48 -2.88 12.40
CA CYS A 832 -1.47 -2.72 11.34
C CYS A 832 -0.84 -2.10 10.08
N MET A 833 -0.05 -1.04 10.25
CA MET A 833 0.68 -0.39 9.16
C MET A 833 1.65 -1.35 8.45
N ASP A 834 2.25 -2.29 9.17
CA ASP A 834 3.19 -3.27 8.63
C ASP A 834 2.55 -4.11 7.51
N ILE A 835 1.40 -4.73 7.83
CA ILE A 835 0.62 -5.57 6.92
C ILE A 835 -0.04 -4.75 5.82
N LEU A 836 -0.61 -3.59 6.16
CA LEU A 836 -1.21 -2.69 5.16
C LEU A 836 -0.16 -2.22 4.15
N TYR A 837 1.04 -1.88 4.60
CA TYR A 837 2.10 -1.46 3.70
C TYR A 837 2.52 -2.58 2.74
N GLU A 838 2.69 -3.80 3.24
CA GLU A 838 2.97 -4.98 2.40
C GLU A 838 1.86 -5.22 1.37
N CYS A 839 0.61 -5.25 1.82
CA CYS A 839 -0.55 -5.42 0.96
C CYS A 839 -0.59 -4.37 -0.15
N TYR A 840 -0.32 -3.09 0.16
CA TYR A 840 -0.33 -2.04 -0.85
C TYR A 840 0.76 -2.28 -1.92
N GLU A 841 1.98 -2.66 -1.52
CA GLU A 841 3.07 -2.91 -2.48
C GLU A 841 2.78 -4.15 -3.36
N ASP A 842 2.15 -5.18 -2.81
CA ASP A 842 1.75 -6.37 -3.56
C ASP A 842 0.67 -6.03 -4.61
N VAL A 843 -0.26 -5.14 -4.29
CA VAL A 843 -1.24 -4.60 -5.24
C VAL A 843 -0.57 -3.74 -6.30
N ALA A 844 0.24 -2.76 -5.88
CA ALA A 844 0.88 -1.80 -6.78
C ALA A 844 1.91 -2.45 -7.73
N SER A 845 2.53 -3.56 -7.33
CA SER A 845 3.43 -4.35 -8.17
C SER A 845 2.71 -5.27 -9.17
N GLY A 846 1.39 -5.46 -9.02
CA GLY A 846 0.60 -6.40 -9.81
C GLY A 846 0.66 -7.85 -9.31
N SER A 847 1.39 -8.13 -8.23
CA SER A 847 1.49 -9.46 -7.62
C SER A 847 0.12 -9.94 -7.12
N GLU A 848 -0.63 -9.06 -6.45
CA GLU A 848 -1.95 -9.41 -5.91
C GLU A 848 -2.99 -9.59 -7.01
N ILE A 849 -2.95 -8.76 -8.06
CA ILE A 849 -3.79 -8.91 -9.26
C ILE A 849 -3.55 -10.28 -9.90
N ARG A 850 -2.28 -10.67 -10.05
CA ARG A 850 -1.92 -11.99 -10.58
C ARG A 850 -2.44 -13.12 -9.69
N SER A 851 -2.33 -12.97 -8.38
CA SER A 851 -2.85 -13.94 -7.40
C SER A 851 -4.36 -14.15 -7.57
N VAL A 852 -5.14 -13.07 -7.72
CA VAL A 852 -6.59 -13.11 -7.95
C VAL A 852 -6.95 -13.82 -9.26
N VAL A 853 -6.25 -13.53 -10.36
CA VAL A 853 -6.48 -14.22 -11.64
C VAL A 853 -6.24 -15.73 -11.50
N LEU A 854 -5.13 -16.13 -10.86
CA LEU A 854 -4.82 -17.53 -10.65
C LEU A 854 -5.80 -18.21 -9.68
N ALA A 855 -6.30 -17.49 -8.68
CA ALA A 855 -7.34 -18.00 -7.78
C ALA A 855 -8.65 -18.27 -8.53
N GLY A 856 -9.07 -17.38 -9.43
CA GLY A 856 -10.25 -17.59 -10.27
C GLY A 856 -10.17 -18.86 -11.13
N ARG A 857 -8.98 -19.17 -11.64
CA ARG A 857 -8.73 -20.42 -12.39
C ARG A 857 -8.85 -21.67 -11.53
N ARG A 858 -8.43 -21.60 -10.27
CA ARG A 858 -8.51 -22.72 -9.31
C ARG A 858 -9.94 -23.03 -8.87
N PHE A 859 -10.94 -22.22 -9.25
CA PHE A 859 -12.34 -22.56 -9.01
C PHE A 859 -12.85 -23.70 -9.89
N TYR A 860 -12.07 -24.11 -10.90
CA TYR A 860 -12.39 -25.21 -11.79
C TYR A 860 -11.28 -26.26 -11.74
N GLU A 861 -11.61 -27.50 -12.06
CA GLU A 861 -10.64 -28.58 -12.17
C GLU A 861 -9.67 -28.31 -13.31
N LYS A 862 -8.37 -28.46 -13.05
CA LYS A 862 -7.32 -28.25 -14.03
C LYS A 862 -6.06 -29.00 -13.60
N GLU A 863 -5.24 -29.45 -14.56
CA GLU A 863 -3.92 -30.06 -14.29
C GLU A 863 -4.01 -31.30 -13.36
N GLY A 864 -5.14 -32.03 -13.41
CA GLY A 864 -5.39 -33.20 -12.54
C GLY A 864 -5.65 -32.85 -11.06
N LEU A 865 -5.82 -31.57 -10.73
CA LEU A 865 -6.15 -31.09 -9.40
C LEU A 865 -7.65 -30.75 -9.29
N PRO A 866 -8.24 -30.94 -8.10
CA PRO A 866 -9.65 -30.64 -7.88
C PRO A 866 -9.93 -29.13 -7.90
N ALA A 867 -11.20 -28.78 -8.08
CA ALA A 867 -11.68 -27.40 -7.96
C ALA A 867 -11.70 -26.93 -6.49
N PHE A 868 -11.30 -25.68 -6.25
CA PHE A 868 -11.28 -25.05 -4.93
C PHE A 868 -12.11 -23.76 -4.92
N PRO A 869 -13.46 -23.84 -4.99
CA PRO A 869 -14.31 -22.67 -4.78
C PRO A 869 -14.14 -22.13 -3.35
N MET A 870 -14.43 -20.83 -3.15
CA MET A 870 -14.34 -20.21 -1.82
C MET A 870 -15.25 -20.92 -0.81
N GLY A 871 -14.68 -21.27 0.35
CA GLY A 871 -15.41 -21.84 1.48
C GLY A 871 -16.14 -20.79 2.32
N LYS A 872 -16.91 -21.24 3.32
CA LYS A 872 -17.60 -20.37 4.27
C LYS A 872 -16.67 -19.94 5.40
N ILE A 873 -16.70 -18.66 5.78
CA ILE A 873 -15.91 -18.10 6.89
C ILE A 873 -16.72 -17.90 8.17
N ASP A 874 -18.04 -17.93 8.08
CA ASP A 874 -18.99 -17.60 9.17
C ASP A 874 -19.41 -18.82 10.02
N GLN A 875 -18.68 -19.93 9.92
CA GLN A 875 -19.03 -21.18 10.61
C GLN A 875 -18.19 -21.45 11.86
N THR A 876 -17.18 -20.63 12.15
CA THR A 876 -16.32 -20.80 13.33
C THR A 876 -16.98 -20.29 14.61
N ARG A 877 -16.35 -20.57 15.77
CA ARG A 877 -16.86 -20.31 17.13
C ARG A 877 -17.49 -18.93 17.29
N MET A 878 -16.77 -17.85 16.94
CA MET A 878 -17.26 -16.49 17.19
C MET A 878 -18.49 -16.12 16.34
N TRP A 879 -18.59 -16.65 15.12
CA TRP A 879 -19.70 -16.36 14.22
C TRP A 879 -20.98 -17.08 14.67
N LYS A 880 -20.86 -18.29 15.22
CA LYS A 880 -21.97 -18.99 15.88
C LYS A 880 -22.45 -18.31 17.17
N VAL A 881 -21.53 -17.71 17.93
CA VAL A 881 -21.90 -16.81 19.03
C VAL A 881 -22.67 -15.61 18.48
N GLY A 882 -22.17 -14.99 17.41
CA GLY A 882 -22.82 -13.86 16.75
C GLY A 882 -24.24 -14.15 16.26
N GLU A 883 -24.51 -15.34 15.72
CA GLU A 883 -25.87 -15.78 15.37
C GLU A 883 -26.81 -15.75 16.57
N ARG A 884 -26.38 -16.30 17.72
CA ARG A 884 -27.16 -16.31 18.97
C ARG A 884 -27.38 -14.90 19.53
N VAL A 885 -26.33 -14.08 19.54
CA VAL A 885 -26.41 -12.69 20.00
C VAL A 885 -27.41 -11.89 19.14
N ARG A 886 -27.35 -12.01 17.82
CA ARG A 886 -28.27 -11.31 16.91
C ARG A 886 -29.72 -11.77 17.05
N ALA A 887 -29.95 -13.05 17.37
CA ALA A 887 -31.30 -13.59 17.59
C ALA A 887 -32.05 -12.94 18.77
N HIS A 888 -31.31 -12.41 19.75
CA HIS A 888 -31.87 -11.79 20.96
C HIS A 888 -31.63 -10.27 21.02
N ARG A 889 -31.06 -9.68 19.96
CA ARG A 889 -30.68 -8.26 19.94
C ARG A 889 -31.89 -7.36 19.66
N PRO A 890 -32.13 -6.30 20.46
CA PRO A 890 -33.13 -5.28 20.14
C PRO A 890 -32.85 -4.58 18.80
N ALA A 891 -33.89 -4.05 18.16
CA ALA A 891 -33.80 -3.47 16.81
C ALA A 891 -32.85 -2.26 16.73
N ASP A 892 -32.74 -1.45 17.79
CA ASP A 892 -31.96 -0.21 17.83
C ASP A 892 -30.71 -0.32 18.72
N ASP A 893 -30.23 -1.54 18.99
CA ASP A 893 -29.05 -1.77 19.81
C ASP A 893 -27.76 -1.39 19.06
N LEU A 894 -27.10 -0.33 19.52
CA LEU A 894 -25.82 0.18 19.01
C LEU A 894 -24.60 -0.60 19.52
N GLY A 895 -24.81 -1.52 20.47
CA GLY A 895 -23.74 -2.25 21.14
C GLY A 895 -22.98 -1.40 22.17
N PRO A 896 -22.18 -2.06 23.03
CA PRO A 896 -21.34 -1.39 24.00
C PRO A 896 -20.08 -0.80 23.36
N LEU A 897 -19.64 0.30 23.95
CA LEU A 897 -18.39 0.93 23.58
C LEU A 897 -17.21 0.45 24.44
N HIS A 898 -16.35 -0.40 23.86
CA HIS A 898 -15.14 -0.84 24.53
C HIS A 898 -13.91 0.01 24.16
N PRO A 899 -13.23 0.66 25.13
CA PRO A 899 -12.10 1.54 24.86
C PRO A 899 -10.93 0.88 24.13
N PHE A 900 -10.56 -0.34 24.53
CA PHE A 900 -9.48 -1.09 23.87
C PHE A 900 -9.75 -1.39 22.40
N THR A 901 -10.92 -1.95 22.06
CA THR A 901 -11.26 -2.25 20.67
C THR A 901 -11.27 -0.98 19.82
N ALA A 902 -11.84 0.09 20.34
CA ALA A 902 -11.85 1.36 19.65
C ALA A 902 -10.43 1.85 19.34
N GLY A 903 -9.50 1.71 20.30
CA GLY A 903 -8.09 2.07 20.10
C GLY A 903 -7.44 1.25 18.97
N VAL A 904 -7.72 -0.07 18.90
CA VAL A 904 -7.19 -0.93 17.83
C VAL A 904 -7.78 -0.59 16.47
N TYR A 905 -9.11 -0.43 16.37
CA TYR A 905 -9.79 -0.14 15.11
C TYR A 905 -9.40 1.23 14.55
N VAL A 906 -9.37 2.26 15.39
CA VAL A 906 -8.95 3.60 14.96
C VAL A 906 -7.46 3.61 14.57
N ALA A 907 -6.61 2.82 15.24
CA ALA A 907 -5.22 2.68 14.82
C ALA A 907 -5.07 2.03 13.44
N LEU A 908 -5.88 1.00 13.14
CA LEU A 908 -5.94 0.38 11.81
C LEU A 908 -6.38 1.40 10.75
N MET A 909 -7.46 2.15 11.01
CA MET A 909 -7.98 3.20 10.11
C MET A 909 -6.93 4.26 9.82
N MET A 910 -6.30 4.81 10.86
CA MET A 910 -5.28 5.84 10.71
C MET A 910 -4.00 5.32 10.05
N ALA A 911 -3.67 4.03 10.21
CA ALA A 911 -2.58 3.40 9.50
C ALA A 911 -2.87 3.32 8.00
N GLN A 912 -4.08 2.89 7.62
CA GLN A 912 -4.52 2.83 6.23
C GLN A 912 -4.49 4.22 5.55
N ILE A 913 -5.05 5.23 6.23
CA ILE A 913 -5.04 6.63 5.77
C ILE A 913 -3.60 7.11 5.53
N GLU A 914 -2.67 6.84 6.45
CA GLU A 914 -1.28 7.27 6.30
C GLU A 914 -0.57 6.56 5.14
N ILE A 915 -0.86 5.28 4.89
CA ILE A 915 -0.29 4.55 3.75
C ILE A 915 -0.77 5.17 2.43
N LEU A 916 -2.07 5.31 2.22
CA LEU A 916 -2.61 5.89 0.99
C LEU A 916 -2.13 7.34 0.79
N ARG A 917 -2.09 8.15 1.87
CA ARG A 917 -1.52 9.50 1.83
C ARG A 917 -0.06 9.51 1.39
N LYS A 918 0.75 8.57 1.88
CA LYS A 918 2.16 8.45 1.49
C LYS A 918 2.37 7.92 0.08
N LYS A 919 1.40 7.20 -0.45
CA LYS A 919 1.39 6.65 -1.80
C LYS A 919 0.80 7.61 -2.85
N GLY A 920 0.33 8.79 -2.43
CA GLY A 920 -0.05 9.88 -3.32
C GLY A 920 -1.52 9.90 -3.73
N HIS A 921 -2.39 9.17 -3.02
CA HIS A 921 -3.82 9.20 -3.25
C HIS A 921 -4.45 10.53 -2.82
N SER A 922 -5.55 10.92 -3.46
CA SER A 922 -6.30 12.13 -3.11
C SER A 922 -7.06 11.94 -1.80
N PHE A 923 -7.34 13.02 -1.06
CA PHE A 923 -8.10 12.91 0.19
C PHE A 923 -9.51 12.36 -0.01
N SER A 924 -10.17 12.69 -1.12
CA SER A 924 -11.50 12.14 -1.43
C SER A 924 -11.44 10.62 -1.56
N GLU A 925 -10.43 10.09 -2.25
CA GLU A 925 -10.25 8.64 -2.38
C GLU A 925 -9.89 8.01 -1.03
N ILE A 926 -8.91 8.56 -0.32
CA ILE A 926 -8.49 8.05 1.01
C ILE A 926 -9.66 7.97 1.99
N ILE A 927 -10.47 9.02 2.08
CA ILE A 927 -11.57 9.11 3.04
C ILE A 927 -12.70 8.15 2.64
N ASN A 928 -13.04 8.03 1.35
CA ASN A 928 -14.06 7.07 0.94
C ASN A 928 -13.61 5.62 1.19
N GLU A 929 -12.38 5.26 0.81
CA GLU A 929 -11.83 3.89 0.90
C GLU A 929 -11.44 3.43 2.31
N SER A 930 -11.29 4.36 3.25
CA SER A 930 -10.80 4.03 4.60
C SER A 930 -11.76 4.42 5.72
N VAL A 931 -12.78 5.24 5.42
CA VAL A 931 -13.68 5.79 6.43
C VAL A 931 -15.13 5.65 5.99
N ILE A 932 -15.57 6.37 4.95
CA ILE A 932 -17.00 6.47 4.58
C ILE A 932 -17.54 5.10 4.20
N GLU A 933 -16.87 4.38 3.30
CA GLU A 933 -17.35 3.07 2.86
C GLU A 933 -17.43 2.08 4.03
N ALA A 934 -16.46 2.10 4.95
CA ALA A 934 -16.42 1.20 6.10
C ALA A 934 -17.60 1.40 7.08
N VAL A 935 -18.14 2.62 7.16
CA VAL A 935 -19.14 3.00 8.18
C VAL A 935 -20.54 3.16 7.62
N ASP A 936 -20.67 3.51 6.34
CA ASP A 936 -21.95 3.81 5.69
C ASP A 936 -22.41 2.71 4.71
N SER A 937 -21.51 1.84 4.23
CA SER A 937 -21.84 0.71 3.34
C SER A 937 -21.60 -0.64 3.98
#